data_AF-A0A9E4C7X9-F1
#
_entry.id   AF-A0A9E4C7X9-F1
#
_cell.length_a   1.000
_cell.length_b   1.000
_cell.length_c   1.000
_cell.angle_alpha   90.00
_cell.angle_beta   90.00
_cell.angle_gamma   90.00
#
_symmetry.space_group_name_H-M   'P 1'
#
loop_
_entity.id
_entity.type
_entity.pdbx_description
1 polymer ?
#
loop_
_entity_poly.entity_id
_entity_poly.type
_entity_poly.pdbx_seq_one_letter_code
_entity_poly.pdbx_strand_id
1 'polypeptide(L)'
;MRPRQAWILFVAAAIVAMLLCGPLPAAEVVMKSGFRLEGRLGKVSGLAENPLKPDGKSGEIDNRLIVLVDDGLRRSFVCTYAVREARESEPVPMTTIRVDQRVAPGRARRIGMVGPILRVEPFDGFGRRIFEMQTADGPLPIIQGITEITPVWTKVEGLMGRNPYQWDMRIATSSVPREVLSSVLMNQIDKRDIDQRRQIVKLFIESDRYQDASRELTCMFDDFPELQKEMTDLARDLRQMSARRLLSEIELRQAAGQHHLAQRMLTGFPEEGVASTMLGQVRESLGDYEKTFAQGKKVLSAVEQNIELIADASLRAQLEPIQKELKAELNIHTLDRFADTLRLADSDKLKPEQKASLAVSNWLLGAEGGVENLAVSLSLYKTRDLCREYLQSTRRDERQLILEKLRAEEGATPAYVAKLIAHMKPPVVTEPQADVGVPGLFELTTPSFSGAADITYYVQLPPEYDPYKRYPAVVTLNGSATTPVNQLDWWAGVYNPKLQLRMGQAARRGYIVIAPVWTTKHQLKYEYSAREHASVLLSLRDACKRFSIDTDRVFLSGHSMGGDAAWDIGLAHPDLWAGVVPIVASADKYVARYWENGKHVPLYFVAGEMDGDRMSVNGRDLDRYLTHSGFDCVVVEFL
;
A
#
# COMPACT_ATOMS: atom_id res chain seq x y z
N MET A 1 -28.54 -68.76 -28.31
CA MET A 1 -28.46 -69.12 -26.87
C MET A 1 -27.12 -68.63 -26.32
N ARG A 2 -27.11 -68.11 -25.09
CA ARG A 2 -26.01 -67.39 -24.38
C ARG A 2 -24.70 -68.20 -24.28
N PRO A 3 -23.54 -67.58 -23.97
CA PRO A 3 -23.12 -67.32 -22.56
C PRO A 3 -22.47 -65.92 -22.35
N ARG A 4 -22.77 -65.15 -21.29
CA ARG A 4 -22.14 -65.13 -19.94
C ARG A 4 -20.60 -65.03 -19.93
N GLN A 5 -20.06 -63.80 -19.87
CA GLN A 5 -18.88 -63.35 -19.08
C GLN A 5 -18.47 -61.93 -19.55
N ALA A 6 -18.97 -60.86 -18.90
CA ALA A 6 -18.52 -59.48 -19.16
C ALA A 6 -18.99 -58.47 -18.08
N TRP A 7 -18.83 -58.78 -16.79
CA TRP A 7 -19.14 -57.82 -15.71
C TRP A 7 -18.12 -58.02 -14.59
N ILE A 8 -16.97 -57.33 -14.64
CA ILE A 8 -16.05 -57.01 -13.50
C ILE A 8 -14.93 -56.00 -13.91
N LEU A 9 -15.08 -55.22 -15.00
CA LEU A 9 -13.99 -54.32 -15.47
C LEU A 9 -14.40 -52.86 -15.72
N PHE A 10 -15.46 -52.36 -15.05
CA PHE A 10 -15.91 -50.97 -15.18
C PHE A 10 -16.13 -50.21 -13.85
N VAL A 11 -15.59 -50.71 -12.73
CA VAL A 11 -15.67 -50.03 -11.42
C VAL A 11 -14.29 -49.56 -10.90
N ALA A 12 -13.19 -49.83 -11.60
CA ALA A 12 -11.85 -49.47 -11.17
C ALA A 12 -11.31 -48.13 -11.74
N ALA A 13 -12.13 -47.33 -12.43
CA ALA A 13 -11.71 -46.06 -13.04
C ALA A 13 -12.21 -44.79 -12.31
N ALA A 14 -12.91 -44.93 -11.16
CA ALA A 14 -13.47 -43.80 -10.41
C ALA A 14 -12.94 -43.67 -8.96
N ILE A 15 -11.95 -44.48 -8.55
CA ILE A 15 -11.41 -44.48 -7.17
C ILE A 15 -9.87 -44.28 -7.14
N VAL A 16 -9.22 -43.98 -8.26
CA VAL A 16 -7.76 -43.69 -8.31
C VAL A 16 -7.46 -42.18 -8.49
N ALA A 17 -8.39 -41.31 -8.07
CA ALA A 17 -8.17 -39.85 -8.04
C ALA A 17 -8.01 -39.29 -6.60
N MET A 18 -7.68 -40.13 -5.62
CA MET A 18 -7.60 -39.74 -4.20
C MET A 18 -6.29 -40.07 -3.49
N LEU A 19 -5.21 -40.45 -4.18
CA LEU A 19 -3.97 -40.93 -3.52
C LEU A 19 -2.63 -40.40 -4.05
N LEU A 20 -2.58 -39.17 -4.58
CA LEU A 20 -1.31 -38.45 -4.79
C LEU A 20 -1.31 -37.02 -4.22
N CYS A 21 -2.08 -36.78 -3.16
CA CYS A 21 -1.90 -35.61 -2.29
C CYS A 21 -1.37 -36.10 -0.94
N GLY A 22 -0.06 -36.34 -0.85
CA GLY A 22 0.61 -36.07 0.42
C GLY A 22 0.44 -34.56 0.72
N PRO A 23 0.38 -34.13 1.99
CA PRO A 23 0.42 -32.71 2.29
C PRO A 23 1.70 -32.15 1.66
N LEU A 24 1.57 -31.31 0.64
CA LEU A 24 2.70 -30.55 0.12
C LEU A 24 3.26 -29.76 1.30
N PRO A 25 4.58 -29.84 1.58
CA PRO A 25 5.16 -29.04 2.64
C PRO A 25 4.83 -27.56 2.37
N ALA A 26 4.52 -26.83 3.44
CA ALA A 26 4.49 -25.39 3.34
C ALA A 26 5.91 -24.93 2.99
N ALA A 27 6.03 -23.81 2.31
CA ALA A 27 7.33 -23.24 2.07
C ALA A 27 7.27 -21.73 2.11
N GLU A 28 8.40 -21.16 2.50
CA GLU A 28 8.69 -19.76 2.32
C GLU A 28 9.48 -19.60 1.01
N VAL A 29 8.92 -18.89 0.04
CA VAL A 29 9.57 -18.51 -1.21
C VAL A 29 10.04 -17.08 -1.09
N VAL A 30 11.35 -16.88 -1.17
CA VAL A 30 11.98 -15.56 -1.16
C VAL A 30 12.47 -15.23 -2.56
N MET A 31 11.92 -14.17 -3.13
CA MET A 31 12.30 -13.66 -4.44
C MET A 31 13.63 -12.88 -4.38
N LYS A 32 14.28 -12.70 -5.52
CA LYS A 32 15.49 -11.86 -5.67
C LYS A 32 15.24 -10.40 -5.31
N SER A 33 14.01 -9.90 -5.50
CA SER A 33 13.55 -8.58 -5.05
C SER A 33 13.40 -8.47 -3.53
N GLY A 34 13.46 -9.58 -2.79
CA GLY A 34 13.22 -9.65 -1.35
C GLY A 34 11.76 -9.88 -0.97
N PHE A 35 10.85 -9.92 -1.95
CA PHE A 35 9.45 -10.29 -1.72
C PHE A 35 9.34 -11.73 -1.22
N ARG A 36 8.43 -11.95 -0.25
CA ARG A 36 8.26 -13.25 0.43
C ARG A 36 6.84 -13.75 0.25
N LEU A 37 6.71 -15.02 -0.10
CA LEU A 37 5.45 -15.73 -0.26
C LEU A 37 5.49 -16.97 0.63
N GLU A 38 4.42 -17.21 1.37
CA GLU A 38 4.29 -18.37 2.26
C GLU A 38 3.05 -19.16 1.87
N GLY A 39 3.18 -20.47 1.71
CA GLY A 39 2.05 -21.32 1.35
C GLY A 39 2.49 -22.69 0.84
N ARG A 40 1.53 -23.45 0.32
CA ARG A 40 1.80 -24.75 -0.32
C ARG A 40 2.38 -24.53 -1.71
N LEU A 41 3.47 -25.23 -2.03
CA LEU A 41 4.14 -25.08 -3.32
C LEU A 41 3.56 -25.99 -4.40
N GLY A 42 3.39 -25.43 -5.59
CA GLY A 42 3.14 -26.15 -6.83
C GLY A 42 4.03 -25.64 -7.95
N LYS A 43 4.05 -26.35 -9.08
CA LYS A 43 4.66 -25.89 -10.33
C LYS A 43 3.75 -26.15 -11.51
N VAL A 44 3.62 -25.16 -12.41
CA VAL A 44 2.79 -25.22 -13.62
C VAL A 44 3.60 -24.79 -14.85
N SER A 45 3.19 -25.21 -16.05
CA SER A 45 3.86 -24.84 -17.31
C SER A 45 3.38 -23.50 -17.86
N GLY A 46 2.13 -23.12 -17.57
CA GLY A 46 1.53 -21.86 -17.98
C GLY A 46 0.32 -21.51 -17.13
N LEU A 47 -0.09 -20.24 -17.13
CA LEU A 47 -1.24 -19.77 -16.33
C LEU A 47 -2.61 -20.18 -16.88
N ALA A 48 -2.68 -20.60 -18.14
CA ALA A 48 -3.92 -21.13 -18.72
C ALA A 48 -4.19 -22.58 -18.32
N GLU A 49 -3.22 -23.27 -17.71
CA GLU A 49 -3.40 -24.64 -17.22
C GLU A 49 -4.18 -24.66 -15.91
N ASN A 50 -5.03 -25.67 -15.73
CA ASN A 50 -5.68 -25.88 -14.45
C ASN A 50 -4.64 -26.40 -13.44
N PRO A 51 -4.31 -25.65 -12.36
CA PRO A 51 -3.29 -26.07 -11.40
C PRO A 51 -3.63 -27.37 -10.66
N LEU A 52 -4.92 -27.73 -10.61
CA LEU A 52 -5.44 -28.92 -9.95
C LEU A 52 -5.57 -30.13 -10.90
N LYS A 53 -5.37 -29.94 -12.21
CA LYS A 53 -5.38 -31.00 -13.23
C LYS A 53 -4.39 -30.65 -14.36
N PRO A 54 -3.10 -31.00 -14.22
CA PRO A 54 -2.13 -30.78 -15.28
C PRO A 54 -2.46 -31.70 -16.48
N ASP A 55 -2.79 -31.10 -17.62
CA ASP A 55 -3.00 -31.83 -18.88
C ASP A 55 -1.64 -32.27 -19.42
N GLY A 56 -1.13 -33.41 -18.93
CA GLY A 56 0.10 -34.01 -19.44
C GLY A 56 -0.13 -34.60 -20.83
N LYS A 57 0.13 -33.83 -21.90
CA LYS A 57 0.41 -34.41 -23.22
C LYS A 57 1.81 -35.00 -23.21
N SER A 58 1.90 -36.33 -23.21
CA SER A 58 3.15 -37.08 -23.30
C SER A 58 3.94 -36.68 -24.54
N GLY A 59 5.09 -35.99 -24.36
CA GLY A 59 6.04 -35.71 -25.44
C GLY A 59 6.70 -34.33 -25.41
N GLU A 60 6.19 -33.36 -24.65
CA GLU A 60 6.84 -32.05 -24.47
C GLU A 60 7.76 -32.05 -23.25
N ILE A 61 8.89 -31.35 -23.35
CA ILE A 61 9.84 -31.16 -22.25
C ILE A 61 9.07 -30.49 -21.09
N ASP A 62 8.94 -31.18 -19.96
CA ASP A 62 8.20 -30.72 -18.76
C ASP A 62 8.95 -29.57 -18.05
N ASN A 63 9.05 -28.41 -18.72
CA ASN A 63 9.70 -27.19 -18.22
C ASN A 63 8.70 -26.37 -17.39
N ARG A 64 8.28 -26.88 -16.23
CA ARG A 64 7.43 -26.13 -15.29
C ARG A 64 8.23 -25.03 -14.60
N LEU A 65 8.33 -23.89 -15.26
CA LEU A 65 9.11 -22.73 -14.83
C LEU A 65 8.33 -21.78 -13.92
N ILE A 66 7.03 -21.98 -13.74
CA ILE A 66 6.20 -21.14 -12.89
C ILE A 66 6.02 -21.82 -11.53
N VAL A 67 6.45 -21.14 -10.47
CA VAL A 67 6.21 -21.54 -9.08
C VAL A 67 4.86 -20.98 -8.64
N LEU A 68 3.99 -21.86 -8.17
CA LEU A 68 2.72 -21.53 -7.54
C LEU A 68 2.87 -21.61 -6.01
N VAL A 69 2.39 -20.61 -5.30
CA VAL A 69 2.27 -20.58 -3.84
C VAL A 69 0.80 -20.38 -3.47
N ASP A 70 0.18 -21.36 -2.84
CA ASP A 70 -1.22 -21.31 -2.37
C ASP A 70 -1.25 -21.11 -0.84
N ASP A 71 -1.71 -19.93 -0.40
CA ASP A 71 -1.83 -19.56 1.02
C ASP A 71 -3.23 -19.84 1.59
N GLY A 72 -4.11 -20.45 0.80
CA GLY A 72 -5.51 -20.73 1.12
C GLY A 72 -6.47 -19.57 0.89
N LEU A 73 -5.99 -18.32 0.78
CA LEU A 73 -6.77 -17.15 0.35
C LEU A 73 -6.52 -16.84 -1.13
N ARG A 74 -5.28 -17.07 -1.58
CA ARG A 74 -4.75 -16.65 -2.87
C ARG A 74 -3.78 -17.70 -3.41
N ARG A 75 -3.72 -17.75 -4.73
CA ARG A 75 -2.66 -18.42 -5.50
C ARG A 75 -1.74 -17.36 -6.09
N SER A 76 -0.48 -17.41 -5.71
CA SER A 76 0.56 -16.51 -6.23
C SER A 76 1.48 -17.26 -7.19
N PHE A 77 1.71 -16.70 -8.36
CA PHE A 77 2.53 -17.29 -9.43
C PHE A 77 3.76 -16.42 -9.67
N VAL A 78 4.95 -17.03 -9.64
CA VAL A 78 6.23 -16.36 -9.84
C VAL A 78 7.16 -17.18 -10.73
N CYS A 79 8.05 -16.50 -11.44
CA CYS A 79 9.07 -17.15 -12.27
C CYS A 79 10.10 -17.87 -11.40
N THR A 80 10.46 -19.12 -11.74
CA THR A 80 11.53 -19.86 -11.04
C THR A 80 12.86 -19.10 -11.07
N TYR A 81 13.16 -18.36 -12.14
CA TYR A 81 14.38 -17.55 -12.22
C TYR A 81 14.37 -16.32 -11.29
N ALA A 82 13.21 -15.89 -10.83
CA ALA A 82 13.05 -14.78 -9.88
C ALA A 82 13.14 -15.26 -8.42
N VAL A 83 13.02 -16.57 -8.18
CA VAL A 83 13.20 -17.16 -6.84
C VAL A 83 14.68 -17.17 -6.48
N ARG A 84 15.00 -16.59 -5.32
CA ARG A 84 16.34 -16.66 -4.71
C ARG A 84 16.47 -17.92 -3.87
N GLU A 85 15.44 -18.18 -3.06
CA GLU A 85 15.44 -19.27 -2.10
C GLU A 85 14.00 -19.77 -1.91
N ALA A 86 13.83 -21.09 -1.82
CA ALA A 86 12.57 -21.71 -1.39
C ALA A 86 12.91 -22.65 -0.24
N ARG A 87 12.37 -22.35 0.95
CA ARG A 87 12.61 -23.12 2.17
C ARG A 87 11.38 -23.94 2.48
N GLU A 88 11.53 -25.26 2.48
CA GLU A 88 10.49 -26.13 3.04
C GLU A 88 10.38 -25.84 4.54
N SER A 89 9.15 -25.64 4.98
CA SER A 89 8.78 -25.47 6.37
C SER A 89 7.63 -26.41 6.72
N GLU A 90 7.56 -26.84 7.97
CA GLU A 90 6.37 -27.52 8.43
C GLU A 90 5.19 -26.55 8.34
N PRO A 91 4.03 -26.97 7.79
CA PRO A 91 2.83 -26.15 7.78
C PRO A 91 2.52 -25.70 9.21
N VAL A 92 2.53 -24.39 9.45
CA VAL A 92 2.13 -23.85 10.75
C VAL A 92 0.66 -24.23 10.96
N PRO A 93 0.32 -25.07 11.95
CA PRO A 93 -1.06 -25.46 12.18
C PRO A 93 -1.86 -24.23 12.58
N MET A 94 -2.87 -23.89 11.79
CA MET A 94 -3.76 -22.75 12.03
C MET A 94 -5.02 -23.21 12.74
N THR A 95 -5.53 -22.38 13.64
CA THR A 95 -6.82 -22.65 14.28
C THR A 95 -7.95 -22.54 13.27
N THR A 96 -8.61 -23.66 12.99
CA THR A 96 -9.77 -23.72 12.10
C THR A 96 -11.04 -23.98 12.91
N ILE A 97 -12.05 -23.13 12.73
CA ILE A 97 -13.39 -23.31 13.30
C ILE A 97 -14.39 -23.46 12.16
N ARG A 98 -15.12 -24.58 12.15
CA ARG A 98 -16.22 -24.82 11.20
C ARG A 98 -17.50 -24.17 11.69
N VAL A 99 -18.27 -23.66 10.76
CA VAL A 99 -19.56 -23.01 11.01
C VAL A 99 -20.65 -23.84 10.33
N ASP A 100 -21.54 -24.40 11.12
CA ASP A 100 -22.60 -25.27 10.65
C ASP A 100 -23.63 -24.48 9.85
N GLN A 101 -23.61 -24.69 8.53
CA GLN A 101 -24.58 -24.12 7.58
C GLN A 101 -25.10 -25.22 6.66
N ARG A 102 -26.33 -25.03 6.17
CA ARG A 102 -26.88 -25.87 5.11
C ARG A 102 -26.31 -25.42 3.76
N VAL A 103 -25.16 -25.95 3.38
CA VAL A 103 -24.49 -25.65 2.11
C VAL A 103 -25.29 -26.20 0.91
N ALA A 104 -25.23 -25.53 -0.23
CA ALA A 104 -25.82 -26.00 -1.48
C ALA A 104 -25.29 -27.42 -1.83
N PRO A 105 -26.16 -28.35 -2.25
CA PRO A 105 -25.76 -29.74 -2.48
C PRO A 105 -24.85 -29.86 -3.71
N GLY A 106 -24.03 -30.92 -3.77
CA GLY A 106 -23.11 -31.23 -4.89
C GLY A 106 -23.75 -31.34 -6.28
N ARG A 107 -25.08 -31.42 -6.37
CA ARG A 107 -25.87 -31.43 -7.62
C ARG A 107 -26.45 -30.06 -8.03
N ALA A 108 -26.28 -29.02 -7.20
CA ALA A 108 -26.76 -27.68 -7.49
C ALA A 108 -25.98 -27.03 -8.64
N ARG A 109 -26.53 -25.97 -9.23
CA ARG A 109 -25.89 -25.25 -10.34
C ARG A 109 -24.62 -24.58 -9.85
N ARG A 110 -23.50 -24.76 -10.54
CA ARG A 110 -22.22 -24.14 -10.19
C ARG A 110 -22.12 -22.73 -10.78
N ILE A 111 -21.61 -21.79 -9.99
CA ILE A 111 -21.20 -20.48 -10.50
C ILE A 111 -19.87 -20.66 -11.22
N GLY A 112 -19.87 -20.42 -12.53
CA GLY A 112 -18.65 -20.46 -13.36
C GLY A 112 -17.95 -19.11 -13.48
N MET A 113 -18.70 -18.01 -13.32
CA MET A 113 -18.20 -16.64 -13.40
C MET A 113 -19.10 -15.72 -12.58
N VAL A 114 -18.51 -14.73 -11.93
CA VAL A 114 -19.21 -13.66 -11.21
C VAL A 114 -19.42 -12.49 -12.18
N GLY A 115 -20.67 -12.12 -12.40
CA GLY A 115 -21.02 -10.94 -13.19
C GLY A 115 -20.89 -9.63 -12.41
N PRO A 116 -21.18 -8.47 -13.03
CA PRO A 116 -21.18 -7.18 -12.35
C PRO A 116 -21.97 -7.22 -11.04
N ILE A 117 -21.32 -6.80 -9.97
CA ILE A 117 -21.90 -6.81 -8.63
C ILE A 117 -22.98 -5.73 -8.56
N LEU A 118 -24.22 -6.14 -8.27
CA LEU A 118 -25.34 -5.22 -8.08
C LEU A 118 -25.44 -4.80 -6.61
N ARG A 119 -25.28 -5.77 -5.70
CA ARG A 119 -25.40 -5.54 -4.25
C ARG A 119 -24.72 -6.66 -3.46
N VAL A 120 -24.10 -6.30 -2.34
CA VAL A 120 -23.62 -7.26 -1.35
C VAL A 120 -24.12 -6.81 0.01
N GLU A 121 -24.99 -7.60 0.63
CA GLU A 121 -25.45 -7.32 2.00
C GLU A 121 -24.32 -7.63 3.01
N PRO A 122 -24.27 -6.89 4.14
CA PRO A 122 -23.43 -7.30 5.26
C PRO A 122 -23.81 -8.70 5.74
N PHE A 123 -22.84 -9.41 6.32
CA PHE A 123 -23.14 -10.66 7.03
C PHE A 123 -23.98 -10.39 8.28
N ASP A 124 -24.98 -11.24 8.51
CA ASP A 124 -25.73 -11.27 9.76
C ASP A 124 -24.93 -11.94 10.90
N GLY A 125 -25.51 -12.00 12.11
CA GLY A 125 -24.88 -12.62 13.28
C GLY A 125 -24.70 -14.15 13.19
N PHE A 126 -25.24 -14.79 12.15
CA PHE A 126 -25.04 -16.20 11.82
C PHE A 126 -24.09 -16.38 10.64
N GLY A 127 -23.52 -15.30 10.10
CA GLY A 127 -22.53 -15.33 9.04
C GLY A 127 -23.17 -15.51 7.66
N ARG A 128 -24.43 -15.13 7.48
CA ARG A 128 -25.17 -15.25 6.21
C ARG A 128 -25.34 -13.88 5.56
N ARG A 129 -25.33 -13.83 4.23
CA ARG A 129 -25.63 -12.61 3.46
C ARG A 129 -26.28 -12.94 2.12
N ILE A 130 -26.90 -11.94 1.50
CA ILE A 130 -27.30 -12.00 0.10
C ILE A 130 -26.25 -11.30 -0.76
N PHE A 131 -25.74 -12.01 -1.76
CA PHE A 131 -24.90 -11.48 -2.82
C PHE A 131 -25.72 -11.45 -4.11
N GLU A 132 -25.82 -10.30 -4.75
CA GLU A 132 -26.62 -10.11 -5.96
C GLU A 132 -25.75 -9.59 -7.10
N MET A 133 -25.78 -10.29 -8.22
CA MET A 133 -25.04 -9.95 -9.44
C MET A 133 -25.91 -9.96 -10.67
N GLN A 134 -25.48 -9.23 -11.69
CA GLN A 134 -26.11 -9.28 -13.01
C GLN A 134 -25.67 -10.54 -13.76
N THR A 135 -26.63 -11.30 -14.29
CA THR A 135 -26.38 -12.42 -15.22
C THR A 135 -27.06 -12.17 -16.57
N ALA A 136 -26.85 -13.08 -17.52
CA ALA A 136 -27.54 -13.06 -18.81
C ALA A 136 -29.08 -13.17 -18.65
N ASP A 137 -29.54 -13.90 -17.63
CA ASP A 137 -30.96 -14.12 -17.35
C ASP A 137 -31.57 -13.04 -16.42
N GLY A 138 -30.80 -12.01 -16.06
CA GLY A 138 -31.19 -10.96 -15.13
C GLY A 138 -30.44 -11.00 -13.79
N PRO A 139 -30.87 -10.19 -12.80
CA PRO A 139 -30.29 -10.20 -11.46
C PRO A 139 -30.42 -11.56 -10.77
N LEU A 140 -29.32 -12.06 -10.22
CA LEU A 140 -29.25 -13.33 -9.51
C LEU A 140 -28.84 -13.10 -8.04
N PRO A 141 -29.79 -13.19 -7.09
CA PRO A 141 -29.47 -13.20 -5.67
C PRO A 141 -29.05 -14.60 -5.23
N ILE A 142 -27.89 -14.69 -4.57
CA ILE A 142 -27.34 -15.91 -3.99
C ILE A 142 -27.20 -15.71 -2.49
N ILE A 143 -27.72 -16.66 -1.72
CA ILE A 143 -27.50 -16.71 -0.28
C ILE A 143 -26.12 -17.32 -0.05
N GLN A 144 -25.23 -16.55 0.57
CA GLN A 144 -23.91 -16.99 0.98
C GLN A 144 -23.85 -17.16 2.50
N GLY A 145 -22.96 -18.02 2.98
CA GLY A 145 -22.72 -18.26 4.39
C GLY A 145 -21.26 -18.53 4.68
N ILE A 146 -20.77 -18.02 5.81
CA ILE A 146 -19.50 -18.42 6.38
C ILE A 146 -19.60 -19.86 6.84
N THR A 147 -18.69 -20.72 6.37
CA THR A 147 -18.66 -22.16 6.68
C THR A 147 -17.38 -22.60 7.37
N GLU A 148 -16.31 -21.81 7.26
CA GLU A 148 -15.03 -22.08 7.91
C GLU A 148 -14.29 -20.77 8.17
N ILE A 149 -13.69 -20.65 9.35
CA ILE A 149 -12.94 -19.47 9.78
C ILE A 149 -11.54 -19.94 10.18
N THR A 150 -10.53 -19.32 9.59
CA THR A 150 -9.12 -19.43 9.99
C THR A 150 -8.58 -18.05 10.38
N PRO A 151 -7.36 -17.94 10.90
CA PRO A 151 -6.82 -16.64 11.30
C PRO A 151 -6.57 -15.68 10.13
N VAL A 152 -6.30 -16.22 8.92
CA VAL A 152 -5.93 -15.42 7.74
C VAL A 152 -7.10 -15.30 6.76
N TRP A 153 -7.89 -16.35 6.56
CA TRP A 153 -9.03 -16.36 5.64
C TRP A 153 -10.28 -17.02 6.21
N THR A 154 -11.42 -16.58 5.70
CA THR A 154 -12.76 -17.09 5.98
C THR A 154 -13.35 -17.66 4.70
N LYS A 155 -13.80 -18.92 4.76
CA LYS A 155 -14.52 -19.59 3.68
C LYS A 155 -15.98 -19.14 3.65
N VAL A 156 -16.45 -18.77 2.47
CA VAL A 156 -17.83 -18.34 2.21
C VAL A 156 -18.39 -19.21 1.09
N GLU A 157 -19.49 -19.90 1.38
CA GLU A 157 -20.12 -20.83 0.44
C GLU A 157 -21.57 -20.46 0.11
N GLY A 158 -22.02 -20.83 -1.07
CA GLY A 158 -23.42 -20.78 -1.47
C GLY A 158 -24.27 -21.73 -0.61
N LEU A 159 -25.33 -21.19 0.00
CA LEU A 159 -26.21 -21.94 0.90
C LEU A 159 -27.43 -22.50 0.17
N MET A 160 -28.11 -23.43 0.86
CA MET A 160 -29.41 -23.94 0.47
C MET A 160 -30.44 -22.81 0.42
N GLY A 161 -31.18 -22.74 -0.67
CA GLY A 161 -32.29 -21.82 -0.85
C GLY A 161 -33.32 -22.40 -1.81
N ARG A 162 -34.23 -21.56 -2.33
CA ARG A 162 -35.22 -22.00 -3.33
C ARG A 162 -34.55 -22.53 -4.60
N ASN A 163 -33.48 -21.86 -5.05
CA ASN A 163 -32.63 -22.25 -6.17
C ASN A 163 -31.17 -22.20 -5.71
N PRO A 164 -30.63 -23.32 -5.17
CA PRO A 164 -29.27 -23.31 -4.62
C PRO A 164 -28.22 -23.23 -5.72
N TYR A 165 -27.14 -22.51 -5.44
CA TYR A 165 -25.96 -22.41 -6.30
C TYR A 165 -24.71 -22.83 -5.52
N GLN A 166 -23.84 -23.61 -6.17
CA GLN A 166 -22.50 -23.87 -5.66
C GLN A 166 -21.61 -22.69 -6.00
N TRP A 167 -21.12 -22.08 -4.94
CA TRP A 167 -20.11 -21.06 -4.99
C TRP A 167 -19.24 -21.27 -3.77
N ASP A 168 -17.95 -21.46 -3.98
CA ASP A 168 -16.97 -21.58 -2.93
C ASP A 168 -15.94 -20.47 -3.14
N MET A 169 -15.77 -19.57 -2.16
CA MET A 169 -14.83 -18.45 -2.23
C MET A 169 -14.21 -18.14 -0.86
N ARG A 170 -13.11 -17.41 -0.85
CA ARG A 170 -12.38 -17.01 0.36
C ARG A 170 -12.34 -15.49 0.48
N ILE A 171 -12.41 -14.99 1.71
CA ILE A 171 -12.15 -13.58 2.04
C ILE A 171 -11.13 -13.52 3.16
N ALA A 172 -10.37 -12.43 3.27
CA ALA A 172 -9.49 -12.26 4.43
C ALA A 172 -10.32 -12.18 5.72
N THR A 173 -9.90 -12.89 6.77
CA THR A 173 -10.59 -12.85 8.08
C THR A 173 -10.59 -11.44 8.67
N SER A 174 -9.57 -10.64 8.33
CA SER A 174 -9.48 -9.22 8.68
C SER A 174 -10.57 -8.36 8.05
N SER A 175 -11.18 -8.80 6.94
CA SER A 175 -12.29 -8.10 6.26
C SER A 175 -13.66 -8.40 6.89
N VAL A 176 -13.78 -9.40 7.77
CA VAL A 176 -15.02 -9.66 8.51
C VAL A 176 -15.11 -8.68 9.69
N PRO A 177 -16.20 -7.91 9.82
CA PRO A 177 -16.39 -7.03 10.97
C PRO A 177 -16.28 -7.80 12.28
N ARG A 178 -15.68 -7.17 13.29
CA ARG A 178 -15.46 -7.78 14.60
C ARG A 178 -16.74 -8.37 15.19
N GLU A 179 -17.81 -7.57 15.19
CA GLU A 179 -19.08 -7.90 15.83
C GLU A 179 -19.72 -9.12 15.16
N VAL A 180 -19.63 -9.19 13.83
CA VAL A 180 -20.07 -10.35 13.04
C VAL A 180 -19.21 -11.56 13.38
N LEU A 181 -17.88 -11.45 13.29
CA LEU A 181 -16.96 -12.56 13.53
C LEU A 181 -17.17 -13.17 14.92
N SER A 182 -17.23 -12.33 15.95
CA SER A 182 -17.49 -12.75 17.33
C SER A 182 -18.87 -13.43 17.48
N SER A 183 -19.92 -12.85 16.90
CA SER A 183 -21.27 -13.44 16.94
C SER A 183 -21.32 -14.80 16.27
N VAL A 184 -20.72 -14.94 15.08
CA VAL A 184 -20.66 -16.21 14.34
C VAL A 184 -19.97 -17.28 15.16
N LEU A 185 -18.76 -16.99 15.65
CA LEU A 185 -17.97 -17.93 16.45
C LEU A 185 -18.70 -18.37 17.72
N MET A 186 -19.31 -17.42 18.44
CA MET A 186 -20.06 -17.70 19.67
C MET A 186 -21.33 -18.52 19.47
N ASN A 187 -21.87 -18.52 18.26
CA ASN A 187 -23.05 -19.31 17.91
C ASN A 187 -22.70 -20.75 17.49
N GLN A 188 -21.41 -21.07 17.30
CA GLN A 188 -20.96 -22.42 16.91
C GLN A 188 -20.48 -23.28 18.07
N ILE A 189 -20.27 -22.68 19.23
CA ILE A 189 -19.68 -23.37 20.36
C ILE A 189 -20.67 -23.56 21.51
N ASP A 190 -20.43 -24.57 22.34
CA ASP A 190 -21.00 -24.58 23.69
C ASP A 190 -20.25 -23.56 24.56
N LYS A 191 -20.95 -22.51 24.98
CA LYS A 191 -20.35 -21.42 25.77
C LYS A 191 -19.87 -21.87 27.15
N ARG A 192 -20.36 -23.03 27.62
CA ARG A 192 -19.96 -23.67 28.88
C ARG A 192 -18.78 -24.63 28.70
N ASP A 193 -18.39 -24.92 27.46
CA ASP A 193 -17.19 -25.68 27.16
C ASP A 193 -16.00 -24.73 27.04
N ILE A 194 -15.09 -24.83 28.00
CA ILE A 194 -13.93 -23.96 28.07
C ILE A 194 -12.94 -24.18 26.92
N ASP A 195 -12.78 -25.41 26.44
CA ASP A 195 -11.79 -25.71 25.40
C ASP A 195 -12.24 -25.10 24.07
N GLN A 196 -13.55 -25.05 23.81
CA GLN A 196 -14.11 -24.33 22.67
C GLN A 196 -13.95 -22.80 22.79
N ARG A 197 -14.13 -22.23 23.99
CA ARG A 197 -13.88 -20.80 24.25
C ARG A 197 -12.40 -20.45 24.07
N ARG A 198 -11.49 -21.30 24.56
CA ARG A 198 -10.03 -21.17 24.35
C ARG A 198 -9.66 -21.21 22.87
N GLN A 199 -10.33 -22.05 22.07
CA GLN A 199 -10.09 -22.10 20.63
C GLN A 199 -10.43 -20.76 19.94
N ILE A 200 -11.49 -20.08 20.38
CA ILE A 200 -11.82 -18.72 19.88
C ILE A 200 -10.75 -17.71 20.29
N VAL A 201 -10.30 -17.72 21.55
CA VAL A 201 -9.22 -16.82 22.01
C VAL A 201 -7.95 -17.07 21.20
N LYS A 202 -7.59 -18.33 20.98
CA LYS A 202 -6.43 -18.72 20.16
C LYS A 202 -6.57 -18.22 18.71
N LEU A 203 -7.74 -18.40 18.10
CA LEU A 203 -8.01 -17.87 16.76
C LEU A 203 -7.85 -16.34 16.70
N PHE A 204 -8.35 -15.60 17.70
CA PHE A 204 -8.17 -14.15 17.75
C PHE A 204 -6.70 -13.75 17.93
N ILE A 205 -5.93 -14.46 18.75
CA ILE A 205 -4.48 -14.24 18.91
C ILE A 205 -3.75 -14.43 17.58
N GLU A 206 -4.00 -15.56 16.91
CA GLU A 206 -3.39 -15.90 15.62
C GLU A 206 -3.81 -14.94 14.50
N SER A 207 -4.94 -14.24 14.65
CA SER A 207 -5.45 -13.23 13.71
C SER A 207 -4.94 -11.82 14.03
N ASP A 208 -4.01 -11.66 14.97
CA ASP A 208 -3.59 -10.39 15.58
C ASP A 208 -4.74 -9.59 16.26
N ARG A 209 -5.92 -10.17 16.47
CA ARG A 209 -7.09 -9.51 17.07
C ARG A 209 -7.03 -9.52 18.60
N TYR A 210 -5.94 -9.00 19.17
CA TYR A 210 -5.65 -9.04 20.61
C TYR A 210 -6.73 -8.38 21.48
N GLN A 211 -7.38 -7.32 21.00
CA GLN A 211 -8.50 -6.69 21.72
C GLN A 211 -9.74 -7.60 21.77
N ASP A 212 -9.98 -8.40 20.73
CA ASP A 212 -11.10 -9.34 20.69
C ASP A 212 -10.81 -10.54 21.58
N ALA A 213 -9.59 -11.06 21.53
CA ALA A 213 -9.08 -12.07 22.45
C ALA A 213 -9.20 -11.62 23.92
N SER A 214 -8.80 -10.38 24.24
CA SER A 214 -8.87 -9.86 25.61
C SER A 214 -10.30 -9.72 26.11
N ARG A 215 -11.24 -9.24 25.28
CA ARG A 215 -12.65 -9.14 25.69
C ARG A 215 -13.25 -10.51 25.97
N GLU A 216 -12.92 -11.47 25.10
CA GLU A 216 -13.39 -12.83 25.26
C GLU A 216 -12.85 -13.47 26.55
N LEU A 217 -11.56 -13.28 26.80
CA LEU A 217 -10.91 -13.72 28.02
C LEU A 217 -11.53 -13.10 29.28
N THR A 218 -11.90 -11.81 29.23
CA THR A 218 -12.64 -11.14 30.32
C THR A 218 -13.96 -11.86 30.61
N CYS A 219 -14.76 -12.20 29.59
CA CYS A 219 -16.00 -12.94 29.80
C CYS A 219 -15.75 -14.33 30.38
N MET A 220 -14.66 -15.00 29.98
CA MET A 220 -14.29 -16.31 30.53
C MET A 220 -13.91 -16.26 32.02
N PHE A 221 -13.39 -15.15 32.55
CA PHE A 221 -13.13 -15.01 33.99
C PHE A 221 -14.39 -15.08 34.84
N ASP A 222 -15.50 -14.51 34.33
CA ASP A 222 -16.78 -14.53 35.01
C ASP A 222 -17.44 -15.93 34.92
N ASP A 223 -17.29 -16.59 33.77
CA ASP A 223 -17.91 -17.89 33.49
C ASP A 223 -17.17 -19.08 34.14
N PHE A 224 -15.84 -19.00 34.33
CA PHE A 224 -14.98 -20.09 34.80
C PHE A 224 -13.99 -19.64 35.91
N PRO A 225 -14.48 -19.34 37.12
CA PRO A 225 -13.65 -18.80 38.21
C PRO A 225 -12.53 -19.73 38.66
N GLU A 226 -12.65 -21.05 38.47
CA GLU A 226 -11.66 -22.06 38.83
C GLU A 226 -10.33 -21.94 38.07
N LEU A 227 -10.31 -21.24 36.93
CA LEU A 227 -9.13 -21.11 36.06
C LEU A 227 -8.53 -19.70 36.07
N GLN A 228 -8.88 -18.91 37.07
CA GLN A 228 -8.45 -17.52 37.22
C GLN A 228 -6.94 -17.33 37.08
N LYS A 229 -6.11 -18.25 37.60
CA LYS A 229 -4.65 -18.14 37.52
C LYS A 229 -4.14 -18.23 36.08
N GLU A 230 -4.55 -19.27 35.34
CA GLU A 230 -4.14 -19.48 33.96
C GLU A 230 -4.60 -18.34 33.04
N MET A 231 -5.85 -17.91 33.21
CA MET A 231 -6.41 -16.80 32.44
C MET A 231 -5.70 -15.48 32.75
N THR A 232 -5.18 -15.30 33.98
CA THR A 232 -4.36 -14.13 34.34
C THR A 232 -3.02 -14.13 33.60
N ASP A 233 -2.36 -15.28 33.50
CA ASP A 233 -1.11 -15.41 32.73
C ASP A 233 -1.35 -15.13 31.24
N LEU A 234 -2.40 -15.70 30.64
CA LEU A 234 -2.77 -15.44 29.25
C LEU A 234 -3.16 -13.97 29.02
N ALA A 235 -3.89 -13.35 29.95
CA ALA A 235 -4.25 -11.93 29.88
C ALA A 235 -3.01 -11.04 29.89
N ARG A 236 -2.01 -11.38 30.71
CA ARG A 236 -0.71 -10.70 30.72
C ARG A 236 -0.03 -10.84 29.35
N ASP A 237 0.03 -12.04 28.79
CA ASP A 237 0.69 -12.27 27.50
C ASP A 237 -0.03 -11.54 26.35
N LEU A 238 -1.36 -11.50 26.36
CA LEU A 238 -2.17 -10.69 25.43
C LEU A 238 -1.84 -9.20 25.51
N ARG A 239 -1.68 -8.65 26.72
CA ARG A 239 -1.26 -7.26 26.91
C ARG A 239 0.13 -7.02 26.31
N GLN A 240 1.06 -7.96 26.48
CA GLN A 240 2.40 -7.87 25.89
C GLN A 240 2.36 -7.88 24.37
N MET A 241 1.59 -8.78 23.74
CA MET A 241 1.47 -8.85 22.29
C MET A 241 0.78 -7.61 21.71
N SER A 242 -0.30 -7.15 22.35
CA SER A 242 -1.01 -5.91 21.99
C SER A 242 -0.08 -4.69 22.08
N ALA A 243 0.71 -4.58 23.15
CA ALA A 243 1.69 -3.51 23.34
C ALA A 243 2.78 -3.53 22.26
N ARG A 244 3.33 -4.70 21.91
CA ARG A 244 4.30 -4.83 20.80
C ARG A 244 3.71 -4.38 19.47
N ARG A 245 2.49 -4.84 19.15
CA ARG A 245 1.79 -4.43 17.92
C ARG A 245 1.58 -2.92 17.87
N LEU A 246 1.18 -2.32 19.00
CA LEU A 246 1.00 -0.87 19.10
C LEU A 246 2.33 -0.13 18.89
N LEU A 247 3.43 -0.62 19.47
CA LEU A 247 4.75 -0.02 19.28
C LEU A 247 5.20 -0.09 17.82
N SER A 248 5.03 -1.23 17.15
CA SER A 248 5.32 -1.35 15.71
C SER A 248 4.44 -0.42 14.86
N GLU A 249 3.19 -0.18 15.25
CA GLU A 249 2.34 0.81 14.59
C GLU A 249 2.86 2.24 14.80
N ILE A 250 3.34 2.58 16.01
CA ILE A 250 3.96 3.88 16.31
C ILE A 250 5.20 4.10 15.44
N GLU A 251 6.09 3.11 15.36
CA GLU A 251 7.28 3.16 14.51
C GLU A 251 6.92 3.37 13.03
N LEU A 252 5.88 2.67 12.54
CA LEU A 252 5.35 2.87 11.20
C LEU A 252 4.85 4.30 10.99
N ARG A 253 4.16 4.88 11.98
CA ARG A 253 3.66 6.28 11.91
C ARG A 253 4.80 7.29 11.92
N GLN A 254 5.85 7.06 12.72
CA GLN A 254 7.06 7.88 12.71
C GLN A 254 7.73 7.86 11.34
N ALA A 255 7.93 6.67 10.76
CA ALA A 255 8.50 6.53 9.42
C ALA A 255 7.64 7.17 8.32
N ALA A 256 6.31 7.15 8.48
CA ALA A 256 5.39 7.85 7.59
C ALA A 256 5.45 9.39 7.72
N GLY A 257 6.10 9.92 8.76
CA GLY A 257 6.18 11.35 9.08
C GLY A 257 5.02 11.87 9.94
N GLN A 258 4.23 10.98 10.55
CA GLN A 258 3.06 11.32 11.39
C GLN A 258 3.49 11.48 12.85
N HIS A 259 4.34 12.47 13.09
CA HIS A 259 5.01 12.65 14.38
C HIS A 259 4.06 13.06 15.51
N HIS A 260 3.07 13.90 15.24
CA HIS A 260 2.07 14.28 16.25
C HIS A 260 1.18 13.09 16.63
N LEU A 261 0.74 12.30 15.64
CA LEU A 261 0.00 11.08 15.91
C LEU A 261 0.84 10.07 16.71
N ALA A 262 2.09 9.83 16.30
CA ALA A 262 2.99 8.92 17.00
C ALA A 262 3.24 9.37 18.45
N GLN A 263 3.48 10.67 18.68
CA GLN A 263 3.65 11.21 20.02
C GLN A 263 2.39 11.02 20.87
N ARG A 264 1.19 11.31 20.33
CA ARG A 264 -0.07 11.05 21.03
C ARG A 264 -0.25 9.58 21.40
N MET A 265 0.13 8.67 20.51
CA MET A 265 0.06 7.23 20.76
C MET A 265 1.05 6.79 21.85
N LEU A 266 2.26 7.34 21.87
CA LEU A 266 3.27 7.12 22.91
C LEU A 266 2.79 7.64 24.28
N THR A 267 2.22 8.85 24.32
CA THR A 267 1.67 9.42 25.57
C THR A 267 0.49 8.60 26.10
N GLY A 268 -0.35 8.08 25.21
CA GLY A 268 -1.48 7.22 25.55
C GLY A 268 -1.15 5.72 25.64
N PHE A 269 0.14 5.35 25.68
CA PHE A 269 0.57 3.96 25.64
C PHE A 269 0.19 3.24 26.95
N PRO A 270 -0.34 2.00 26.90
CA PRO A 270 -0.74 1.29 28.10
C PRO A 270 0.47 0.87 28.94
N GLU A 271 0.46 1.22 30.24
CA GLU A 271 1.53 0.86 31.16
C GLU A 271 1.26 -0.45 31.92
N GLU A 272 -0.02 -0.71 32.23
CA GLU A 272 -0.40 -1.81 33.11
C GLU A 272 -0.12 -3.19 32.48
N GLY A 273 0.69 -4.00 33.16
CA GLY A 273 0.99 -5.37 32.73
C GLY A 273 1.87 -5.46 31.48
N VAL A 274 2.55 -4.36 31.09
CA VAL A 274 3.53 -4.31 30.00
C VAL A 274 4.96 -4.43 30.53
N ALA A 275 5.86 -5.09 29.78
CA ALA A 275 7.23 -5.30 30.20
C ALA A 275 8.00 -3.98 30.34
N SER A 276 8.86 -3.88 31.37
CA SER A 276 9.67 -2.69 31.65
C SER A 276 10.59 -2.29 30.49
N THR A 277 11.02 -3.26 29.67
CA THR A 277 11.84 -3.02 28.47
C THR A 277 11.06 -2.22 27.41
N MET A 278 9.82 -2.59 27.11
CA MET A 278 8.96 -1.84 26.19
C MET A 278 8.60 -0.47 26.74
N LEU A 279 8.33 -0.35 28.04
CA LEU A 279 8.10 0.96 28.67
C LEU A 279 9.38 1.82 28.66
N GLY A 280 10.57 1.20 28.69
CA GLY A 280 11.84 1.86 28.42
C GLY A 280 11.88 2.46 27.02
N GLN A 281 11.55 1.67 25.99
CA GLN A 281 11.51 2.13 24.59
C GLN A 281 10.50 3.28 24.36
N VAL A 282 9.33 3.22 25.01
CA VAL A 282 8.33 4.29 24.95
C VAL A 282 8.87 5.58 25.57
N ARG A 283 9.49 5.50 26.75
CA ARG A 283 10.11 6.66 27.42
C ARG A 283 11.27 7.24 26.62
N GLU A 284 12.11 6.39 26.04
CA GLU A 284 13.20 6.80 25.14
C GLU A 284 12.65 7.57 23.94
N SER A 285 11.64 7.02 23.26
CA SER A 285 10.99 7.66 22.11
C SER A 285 10.36 9.02 22.46
N LEU A 286 9.72 9.14 23.63
CA LEU A 286 9.20 10.43 24.12
C LEU A 286 10.34 11.42 24.42
N GLY A 287 11.41 10.96 25.07
CA GLY A 287 12.60 11.77 25.34
C GLY A 287 13.29 12.26 24.06
N ASP A 288 13.31 11.45 23.01
CA ASP A 288 13.84 11.83 21.69
C ASP A 288 13.04 12.97 21.06
N TYR A 289 11.70 12.94 21.18
CA TYR A 289 10.87 14.06 20.75
C TYR A 289 11.17 15.33 21.55
N GLU A 290 11.24 15.25 22.88
CA GLU A 290 11.57 16.40 23.72
C GLU A 290 12.92 17.00 23.36
N LYS A 291 13.94 16.16 23.18
CA LYS A 291 15.28 16.55 22.75
C LYS A 291 15.25 17.24 21.38
N THR A 292 14.51 16.68 20.42
CA THR A 292 14.34 17.24 19.08
C THR A 292 13.71 18.64 19.15
N PHE A 293 12.62 18.81 19.91
CA PHE A 293 11.98 20.11 20.09
C PHE A 293 12.90 21.13 20.77
N ALA A 294 13.66 20.71 21.79
CA ALA A 294 14.64 21.57 22.45
C ALA A 294 15.78 21.99 21.51
N GLN A 295 16.28 21.08 20.68
CA GLN A 295 17.28 21.36 19.66
C GLN A 295 16.76 22.37 18.62
N GLY A 296 15.52 22.23 18.15
CA GLY A 296 14.90 23.20 17.24
C GLY A 296 14.85 24.62 17.83
N LYS A 297 14.47 24.75 19.11
CA LYS A 297 14.52 26.04 19.82
C LYS A 297 15.94 26.59 19.92
N LYS A 298 16.94 25.74 20.20
CA LYS A 298 18.35 26.15 20.25
C LYS A 298 18.84 26.64 18.89
N VAL A 299 18.47 25.98 17.79
CA VAL A 299 18.80 26.43 16.43
C VAL A 299 18.23 27.81 16.16
N LEU A 300 16.93 28.02 16.37
CA LEU A 300 16.29 29.32 16.10
C LEU A 300 16.91 30.44 16.93
N SER A 301 17.14 30.20 18.22
CA SER A 301 17.78 31.18 19.11
C SER A 301 19.21 31.50 18.67
N ALA A 302 19.99 30.50 18.26
CA ALA A 302 21.35 30.71 17.79
C ALA A 302 21.38 31.51 16.49
N VAL A 303 20.46 31.24 15.55
CA VAL A 303 20.36 31.99 14.29
C VAL A 303 20.01 33.45 14.57
N GLU A 304 19.01 33.70 15.40
CA GLU A 304 18.57 35.05 15.77
C GLU A 304 19.69 35.87 16.42
N GLN A 305 20.35 35.30 17.43
CA GLN A 305 21.47 35.97 18.12
C GLN A 305 22.63 36.27 17.17
N ASN A 306 23.02 35.33 16.31
CA ASN A 306 24.12 35.56 15.37
C ASN A 306 23.78 36.64 14.35
N ILE A 307 22.54 36.71 13.86
CA ILE A 307 22.11 37.76 12.93
C ILE A 307 22.10 39.12 13.62
N GLU A 308 21.62 39.21 14.86
CA GLU A 308 21.60 40.47 15.63
C GLU A 308 22.99 41.05 15.88
N LEU A 309 23.99 40.19 16.06
CA LEU A 309 25.39 40.57 16.29
C LEU A 309 26.12 41.06 15.02
N ILE A 310 25.53 40.91 13.83
CA ILE A 310 26.13 41.40 12.58
C ILE A 310 26.07 42.94 12.56
N ALA A 311 27.23 43.58 12.47
CA ALA A 311 27.34 45.04 12.51
C ALA A 311 26.67 45.72 11.30
N ASP A 312 26.73 45.09 10.12
CA ASP A 312 26.20 45.64 8.88
C ASP A 312 24.65 45.52 8.82
N ALA A 313 23.96 46.66 8.82
CA ALA A 313 22.51 46.73 8.75
C ALA A 313 21.93 46.22 7.41
N SER A 314 22.67 46.37 6.30
CA SER A 314 22.26 45.86 4.99
C SER A 314 22.28 44.33 4.95
N LEU A 315 23.31 43.71 5.52
CA LEU A 315 23.38 42.25 5.63
C LEU A 315 22.27 41.69 6.51
N ARG A 316 21.97 42.36 7.64
CA ARG A 316 20.82 41.98 8.49
C ARG A 316 19.50 42.06 7.73
N ALA A 317 19.28 43.10 6.95
CA ALA A 317 18.07 43.25 6.13
C ALA A 317 17.94 42.14 5.05
N GLN A 318 19.05 41.69 4.47
CA GLN A 318 19.05 40.57 3.51
C GLN A 318 18.78 39.21 4.17
N LEU A 319 19.15 39.04 5.44
CA LEU A 319 18.94 37.80 6.21
C LEU A 319 17.55 37.70 6.83
N GLU A 320 16.86 38.83 7.05
CA GLU A 320 15.54 38.87 7.68
C GLU A 320 14.50 37.96 7.02
N PRO A 321 14.35 37.90 5.67
CA PRO A 321 13.41 36.98 5.03
C PRO A 321 13.75 35.51 5.32
N ILE A 322 15.03 35.16 5.34
CA ILE A 322 15.50 33.79 5.59
C ILE A 322 15.23 33.40 7.05
N GLN A 323 15.47 34.32 7.98
CA GLN A 323 15.17 34.13 9.39
C GLN A 323 13.67 33.91 9.63
N LYS A 324 12.82 34.70 8.96
CA LYS A 324 11.36 34.54 9.03
C LYS A 324 10.92 33.18 8.49
N GLU A 325 11.48 32.76 7.35
CA GLU A 325 11.23 31.43 6.77
C GLU A 325 11.63 30.32 7.75
N LEU A 326 12.86 30.37 8.29
CA LEU A 326 13.34 29.40 9.29
C LEU A 326 12.44 29.31 10.51
N LYS A 327 12.01 30.45 11.06
CA LYS A 327 11.14 30.49 12.24
C LYS A 327 9.76 29.89 11.98
N ALA A 328 9.24 30.05 10.75
CA ALA A 328 7.94 29.52 10.38
C ALA A 328 7.99 28.02 10.01
N GLU A 329 9.14 27.53 9.55
CA GLU A 329 9.20 26.27 8.79
C GLU A 329 10.18 25.24 9.34
N LEU A 330 11.10 25.61 10.23
CA LEU A 330 11.96 24.64 10.92
C LEU A 330 11.09 23.65 11.71
N ASN A 331 11.29 22.37 11.44
CA ASN A 331 10.54 21.30 12.08
C ASN A 331 11.38 20.02 12.13
N ILE A 332 10.78 18.93 12.63
CA ILE A 332 11.47 17.65 12.81
C ILE A 332 12.08 17.07 11.51
N HIS A 333 11.50 17.36 10.35
CA HIS A 333 11.98 16.89 9.04
C HIS A 333 13.16 17.70 8.48
N THR A 334 13.50 18.82 9.09
CA THR A 334 14.57 19.71 8.62
C THR A 334 15.63 19.99 9.67
N LEU A 335 15.42 19.52 10.91
CA LEU A 335 16.33 19.80 12.02
C LEU A 335 17.69 19.12 11.87
N ASP A 336 17.73 17.94 11.25
CA ASP A 336 18.94 17.18 10.95
C ASP A 336 19.96 17.99 10.13
N ARG A 337 19.49 18.91 9.30
CA ARG A 337 20.32 19.85 8.52
C ARG A 337 21.23 20.71 9.40
N PHE A 338 20.87 20.97 10.65
CA PHE A 338 21.55 21.91 11.55
C PHE A 338 22.54 21.26 12.51
N ALA A 339 22.91 19.99 12.32
CA ALA A 339 23.87 19.31 13.18
C ALA A 339 25.18 20.10 13.36
N ASP A 340 25.74 20.64 12.27
CA ASP A 340 26.95 21.46 12.32
C ASP A 340 26.73 22.82 12.97
N THR A 341 25.59 23.47 12.70
CA THR A 341 25.22 24.74 13.33
C THR A 341 25.16 24.59 14.85
N LEU A 342 24.56 23.50 15.35
CA LEU A 342 24.50 23.22 16.79
C LEU A 342 25.87 22.92 17.40
N ARG A 343 26.71 22.17 16.69
CA ARG A 343 28.08 21.83 17.12
C ARG A 343 28.98 23.07 17.23
N LEU A 344 28.82 24.02 16.31
CA LEU A 344 29.67 25.20 16.19
C LEU A 344 29.05 26.46 16.82
N ALA A 345 27.83 26.38 17.37
CA ALA A 345 27.11 27.52 17.95
C ALA A 345 27.96 28.25 19.01
N ASP A 346 28.60 27.49 19.88
CA ASP A 346 29.37 27.99 21.03
C ASP A 346 30.87 28.18 20.70
N SER A 347 31.27 28.06 19.43
CA SER A 347 32.67 28.23 19.01
C SER A 347 33.07 29.71 18.94
N ASP A 348 34.13 30.10 19.65
CA ASP A 348 34.71 31.45 19.57
C ASP A 348 35.53 31.69 18.30
N LYS A 349 35.76 30.64 17.50
CA LYS A 349 36.59 30.71 16.28
C LYS A 349 35.85 31.29 15.08
N LEU A 350 34.52 31.31 15.10
CA LEU A 350 33.69 31.78 14.00
C LEU A 350 33.04 33.10 14.36
N LYS A 351 33.10 34.06 13.42
CA LYS A 351 32.39 35.33 13.52
C LYS A 351 30.87 35.11 13.38
N PRO A 352 30.03 36.03 13.89
CA PRO A 352 28.58 35.95 13.75
C PRO A 352 28.12 35.76 12.29
N GLU A 353 28.76 36.44 11.34
CA GLU A 353 28.46 36.32 9.90
C GLU A 353 28.72 34.90 9.38
N GLN A 354 29.80 34.24 9.81
CA GLN A 354 30.13 32.88 9.42
C GLN A 354 29.14 31.88 10.02
N LYS A 355 28.75 32.07 11.28
CA LYS A 355 27.74 31.23 11.95
C LYS A 355 26.36 31.38 11.29
N ALA A 356 25.96 32.60 10.97
CA ALA A 356 24.74 32.88 10.22
C ALA A 356 24.79 32.23 8.82
N SER A 357 25.93 32.34 8.13
CA SER A 357 26.15 31.70 6.83
C SER A 357 25.99 30.18 6.91
N LEU A 358 26.59 29.52 7.91
CA LEU A 358 26.44 28.07 8.12
C LEU A 358 24.98 27.67 8.31
N ALA A 359 24.21 28.43 9.10
CA ALA A 359 22.80 28.13 9.31
C ALA A 359 21.96 28.30 8.02
N VAL A 360 22.18 29.37 7.26
CA VAL A 360 21.48 29.62 5.99
C VAL A 360 21.83 28.57 4.95
N SER A 361 23.11 28.26 4.79
CA SER A 361 23.55 27.25 3.83
C SER A 361 23.08 25.84 4.21
N ASN A 362 23.13 25.45 5.49
CA ASN A 362 22.55 24.17 5.96
C ASN A 362 21.04 24.09 5.70
N TRP A 363 20.30 25.18 5.93
CA TRP A 363 18.87 25.24 5.63
C TRP A 363 18.57 24.93 4.15
N LEU A 364 19.36 25.55 3.26
CA LEU A 364 19.15 25.52 1.82
C LEU A 364 19.72 24.26 1.15
N LEU A 365 20.89 23.80 1.59
CA LEU A 365 21.66 22.73 0.96
C LEU A 365 21.53 21.38 1.68
N GLY A 366 20.86 21.34 2.84
CA GLY A 366 20.72 20.12 3.64
C GLY A 366 21.88 19.90 4.62
N ALA A 367 21.91 18.72 5.23
CA ALA A 367 22.99 18.29 6.11
C ALA A 367 24.34 18.32 5.38
N GLU A 368 25.41 18.70 6.10
CA GLU A 368 26.76 18.88 5.54
C GLU A 368 26.84 19.92 4.41
N GLY A 369 25.83 20.79 4.31
CA GLY A 369 25.74 21.87 3.33
C GLY A 369 26.41 23.17 3.78
N GLY A 370 27.04 23.18 4.95
CA GLY A 370 27.56 24.37 5.61
C GLY A 370 28.65 25.10 4.81
N VAL A 371 28.41 26.37 4.52
CA VAL A 371 29.36 27.30 3.91
C VAL A 371 29.56 28.49 4.85
N GLU A 372 30.82 28.87 5.11
CA GLU A 372 31.14 30.00 6.00
C GLU A 372 31.06 31.37 5.32
N ASN A 373 31.10 31.41 3.99
CA ASN A 373 31.02 32.66 3.22
C ASN A 373 29.57 33.12 3.07
N LEU A 374 29.21 34.18 3.79
CA LEU A 374 27.85 34.73 3.80
C LEU A 374 27.37 35.22 2.44
N ALA A 375 28.24 35.77 1.59
CA ALA A 375 27.86 36.23 0.25
C ALA A 375 27.39 35.06 -0.62
N VAL A 376 28.09 33.92 -0.54
CA VAL A 376 27.70 32.67 -1.20
C VAL A 376 26.35 32.19 -0.67
N SER A 377 26.15 32.18 0.66
CA SER A 377 24.87 31.76 1.27
C SER A 377 23.68 32.64 0.87
N LEU A 378 23.87 33.96 0.74
CA LEU A 378 22.85 34.86 0.22
C LEU A 378 22.59 34.62 -1.27
N SER A 379 23.63 34.32 -2.05
CA SER A 379 23.49 33.93 -3.46
C SER A 379 22.76 32.58 -3.62
N LEU A 380 22.96 31.62 -2.71
CA LEU A 380 22.20 30.35 -2.69
C LEU A 380 20.70 30.59 -2.50
N TYR A 381 20.30 31.52 -1.64
CA TYR A 381 18.90 31.87 -1.43
C TYR A 381 18.26 32.42 -2.71
N LYS A 382 18.95 33.35 -3.40
CA LYS A 382 18.51 33.86 -4.71
C LYS A 382 18.47 32.77 -5.78
N THR A 383 19.49 31.91 -5.80
CA THR A 383 19.59 30.77 -6.73
C THR A 383 18.38 29.84 -6.58
N ARG A 384 17.99 29.52 -5.35
CA ARG A 384 16.78 28.72 -5.06
C ARG A 384 15.54 29.35 -5.64
N ASP A 385 15.34 30.65 -5.43
CA ASP A 385 14.15 31.36 -5.90
C ASP A 385 14.11 31.39 -7.44
N LEU A 386 15.26 31.59 -8.10
CA LEU A 386 15.39 31.48 -9.55
C LEU A 386 15.13 30.06 -10.06
N CYS A 387 15.56 29.01 -9.34
CA CYS A 387 15.21 27.63 -9.67
C CYS A 387 13.70 27.41 -9.61
N ARG A 388 13.01 27.95 -8.60
CA ARG A 388 11.55 27.88 -8.49
C ARG A 388 10.87 28.63 -9.65
N GLU A 389 11.33 29.83 -9.97
CA GLU A 389 10.83 30.63 -11.10
C GLU A 389 10.98 29.86 -12.43
N TYR A 390 12.14 29.26 -12.66
CA TYR A 390 12.42 28.45 -13.86
C TYR A 390 11.45 27.26 -13.99
N LEU A 391 11.21 26.54 -12.89
CA LEU A 391 10.33 25.36 -12.86
C LEU A 391 8.85 25.72 -13.01
N GLN A 392 8.44 26.93 -12.61
CA GLN A 392 7.08 27.43 -12.77
C GLN A 392 6.80 27.99 -14.18
N SER A 393 7.78 28.64 -14.81
CA SER A 393 7.58 29.25 -16.12
C SER A 393 7.25 28.20 -17.19
N THR A 394 6.27 28.50 -18.04
CA THR A 394 5.87 27.67 -19.19
C THR A 394 6.43 28.19 -20.51
N ARG A 395 7.06 29.37 -20.49
CA ARG A 395 7.55 30.09 -21.67
C ARG A 395 9.05 29.92 -21.84
N ARG A 396 9.46 29.59 -23.07
CA ARG A 396 10.87 29.28 -23.38
C ARG A 396 11.78 30.51 -23.23
N ASP A 397 11.32 31.69 -23.62
CA ASP A 397 12.02 32.96 -23.52
C ASP A 397 12.24 33.39 -22.06
N GLU A 398 11.21 33.27 -21.22
CA GLU A 398 11.32 33.52 -19.78
C GLU A 398 12.32 32.57 -19.12
N ARG A 399 12.23 31.26 -19.41
CA ARG A 399 13.18 30.25 -18.92
C ARG A 399 14.62 30.57 -19.31
N GLN A 400 14.85 31.05 -20.53
CA GLN A 400 16.19 31.42 -21.01
C GLN A 400 16.75 32.60 -20.21
N LEU A 401 15.94 33.64 -19.96
CA LEU A 401 16.34 34.79 -19.16
C LEU A 401 16.64 34.40 -17.70
N ILE A 402 15.82 33.53 -17.10
CA ILE A 402 16.04 33.02 -15.73
C ILE A 402 17.34 32.22 -15.67
N LEU A 403 17.63 31.41 -16.69
CA LEU A 403 18.87 30.65 -16.76
C LEU A 403 20.12 31.54 -16.87
N GLU A 404 20.01 32.68 -17.57
CA GLU A 404 21.09 33.68 -17.62
C GLU A 404 21.32 34.34 -16.25
N LYS A 405 20.25 34.68 -15.52
CA LYS A 405 20.35 35.16 -14.14
C LYS A 405 20.99 34.12 -13.22
N LEU A 406 20.56 32.86 -13.31
CA LEU A 406 21.15 31.74 -12.55
C LEU A 406 22.65 31.67 -12.78
N ARG A 407 23.11 31.71 -14.04
CA ARG A 407 24.55 31.62 -14.35
C ARG A 407 25.39 32.77 -13.78
N ALA A 408 24.76 33.90 -13.43
CA ALA A 408 25.44 35.05 -12.83
C ALA A 408 25.57 34.94 -11.30
N GLU A 409 24.85 34.04 -10.64
CA GLU A 409 24.88 33.85 -9.19
C GLU A 409 26.05 32.94 -8.77
N GLU A 410 26.82 33.34 -7.75
CA GLU A 410 27.92 32.53 -7.18
C GLU A 410 27.41 31.18 -6.63
N GLY A 411 26.17 31.16 -6.12
CA GLY A 411 25.49 29.97 -5.60
C GLY A 411 24.98 28.99 -6.66
N ALA A 412 25.09 29.29 -7.96
CA ALA A 412 24.47 28.51 -9.03
C ALA A 412 25.36 27.43 -9.66
N THR A 413 26.32 26.89 -8.90
CA THR A 413 27.06 25.71 -9.35
C THR A 413 26.10 24.53 -9.52
N PRO A 414 26.33 23.60 -10.48
CA PRO A 414 25.46 22.44 -10.66
C PRO A 414 25.26 21.60 -9.37
N ALA A 415 26.30 21.49 -8.54
CA ALA A 415 26.23 20.78 -7.27
C ALA A 415 25.30 21.48 -6.26
N TYR A 416 25.38 22.81 -6.14
CA TYR A 416 24.47 23.56 -5.27
C TYR A 416 23.04 23.56 -5.80
N VAL A 417 22.84 23.75 -7.10
CA VAL A 417 21.50 23.68 -7.71
C VAL A 417 20.84 22.33 -7.44
N ALA A 418 21.57 21.22 -7.56
CA ALA A 418 21.05 19.89 -7.23
C ALA A 418 20.61 19.79 -5.76
N LYS A 419 21.43 20.24 -4.81
CA LYS A 419 21.10 20.27 -3.37
C LYS A 419 19.90 21.19 -3.07
N LEU A 420 19.88 22.39 -3.66
CA LEU A 420 18.77 23.33 -3.52
C LEU A 420 17.45 22.71 -3.99
N ILE A 421 17.43 22.08 -5.18
CA ILE A 421 16.23 21.41 -5.71
C ILE A 421 15.80 20.23 -4.83
N ALA A 422 16.76 19.49 -4.27
CA ALA A 422 16.48 18.37 -3.39
C ALA A 422 15.81 18.81 -2.07
N HIS A 423 16.24 19.94 -1.51
CA HIS A 423 15.88 20.39 -0.16
C HIS A 423 14.88 21.56 -0.10
N MET A 424 14.56 22.20 -1.22
CA MET A 424 13.48 23.20 -1.31
C MET A 424 12.10 22.54 -1.35
N LYS A 425 11.08 23.30 -0.98
CA LYS A 425 9.68 22.90 -1.18
C LYS A 425 9.35 22.72 -2.67
N PRO A 426 8.28 21.99 -3.01
CA PRO A 426 7.74 21.98 -4.37
C PRO A 426 7.59 23.40 -4.91
N PRO A 427 7.98 23.64 -6.18
CA PRO A 427 8.05 24.99 -6.72
C PRO A 427 6.68 25.69 -6.72
N VAL A 428 5.59 24.97 -6.99
CA VAL A 428 4.23 25.52 -7.06
C VAL A 428 3.56 25.41 -5.69
N VAL A 429 3.29 26.56 -5.08
CA VAL A 429 2.50 26.62 -3.84
C VAL A 429 1.06 26.20 -4.15
N THR A 430 0.54 25.23 -3.39
CA THR A 430 -0.82 24.70 -3.56
C THR A 430 -1.57 24.88 -2.26
N GLU A 431 -2.47 25.86 -2.24
CA GLU A 431 -3.25 26.22 -1.05
C GLU A 431 -4.35 25.21 -0.77
N PRO A 432 -4.62 24.86 0.51
CA PRO A 432 -5.73 23.98 0.88
C PRO A 432 -7.08 24.45 0.32
N GLN A 433 -7.83 23.52 -0.29
CA GLN A 433 -9.15 23.79 -0.84
C GLN A 433 -10.22 23.60 0.24
N ALA A 434 -10.72 24.72 0.79
CA ALA A 434 -11.71 24.72 1.87
C ALA A 434 -13.07 24.13 1.46
N ASP A 435 -13.41 24.20 0.18
CA ASP A 435 -14.66 23.74 -0.44
C ASP A 435 -14.76 22.22 -0.54
N VAL A 436 -13.63 21.50 -0.52
CA VAL A 436 -13.60 20.04 -0.65
C VAL A 436 -13.93 19.33 0.68
N GLY A 437 -13.80 19.99 1.82
CA GLY A 437 -14.24 19.48 3.14
C GLY A 437 -13.47 18.27 3.69
N VAL A 438 -12.43 17.82 3.00
CA VAL A 438 -11.57 16.68 3.38
C VAL A 438 -10.12 17.16 3.48
N PRO A 439 -9.47 17.09 4.66
CA PRO A 439 -8.09 17.53 4.81
C PRO A 439 -7.13 16.85 3.83
N GLY A 440 -6.33 17.65 3.14
CA GLY A 440 -5.32 17.18 2.19
C GLY A 440 -5.88 16.64 0.87
N LEU A 441 -7.18 16.76 0.60
CA LEU A 441 -7.76 16.45 -0.70
C LEU A 441 -7.78 17.70 -1.60
N PHE A 442 -7.35 17.54 -2.83
CA PHE A 442 -7.31 18.60 -3.84
C PHE A 442 -7.94 18.11 -5.14
N GLU A 443 -8.74 18.97 -5.77
CA GLU A 443 -9.14 18.89 -7.17
C GLU A 443 -8.32 19.91 -7.97
N LEU A 444 -7.51 19.44 -8.90
CA LEU A 444 -6.53 20.24 -9.62
C LEU A 444 -6.71 20.10 -11.13
N THR A 445 -6.29 21.13 -11.86
CA THR A 445 -6.27 21.13 -13.32
C THR A 445 -4.87 21.42 -13.84
N THR A 446 -4.51 20.77 -14.94
CA THR A 446 -3.29 21.04 -15.70
C THR A 446 -3.61 21.18 -17.19
N PRO A 447 -2.94 22.09 -17.92
CA PRO A 447 -3.09 22.17 -19.36
C PRO A 447 -2.77 20.84 -20.05
N SER A 448 -3.59 20.51 -21.04
CA SER A 448 -3.34 19.39 -21.96
C SER A 448 -2.50 19.85 -23.17
N PHE A 449 -2.42 19.03 -24.22
CA PHE A 449 -1.82 19.45 -25.48
C PHE A 449 -2.63 20.59 -26.13
N SER A 450 -1.98 21.36 -27.01
CA SER A 450 -2.62 22.49 -27.70
C SER A 450 -3.91 22.07 -28.40
N GLY A 451 -5.03 22.74 -28.06
CA GLY A 451 -6.36 22.47 -28.61
C GLY A 451 -7.18 21.40 -27.88
N ALA A 452 -6.62 20.72 -26.86
CA ALA A 452 -7.35 19.81 -26.00
C ALA A 452 -7.79 20.50 -24.69
N ALA A 453 -8.87 20.00 -24.09
CA ALA A 453 -9.34 20.47 -22.78
C ALA A 453 -8.33 20.16 -21.68
N ASP A 454 -8.30 21.02 -20.65
CA ASP A 454 -7.48 20.83 -19.45
C ASP A 454 -7.81 19.50 -18.75
N ILE A 455 -6.80 18.89 -18.17
CA ILE A 455 -6.90 17.61 -17.48
C ILE A 455 -7.17 17.90 -16.00
N THR A 456 -8.30 17.40 -15.51
CA THR A 456 -8.63 17.40 -14.08
C THR A 456 -8.06 16.16 -13.40
N TYR A 457 -7.60 16.30 -12.17
CA TYR A 457 -7.13 15.17 -11.35
C TYR A 457 -7.28 15.48 -9.87
N TYR A 458 -7.36 14.42 -9.08
CA TYR A 458 -7.47 14.53 -7.63
C TYR A 458 -6.17 14.10 -6.95
N VAL A 459 -5.84 14.74 -5.83
CA VAL A 459 -4.71 14.35 -4.98
C VAL A 459 -5.16 14.25 -3.54
N GLN A 460 -4.87 13.13 -2.89
CA GLN A 460 -4.98 12.99 -1.43
C GLN A 460 -3.57 12.93 -0.83
N LEU A 461 -3.25 13.92 -0.01
CA LEU A 461 -2.04 13.94 0.81
C LEU A 461 -2.19 13.04 2.04
N PRO A 462 -1.09 12.44 2.53
CA PRO A 462 -1.12 11.72 3.79
C PRO A 462 -1.35 12.66 4.99
N PRO A 463 -1.81 12.15 6.13
CA PRO A 463 -1.87 12.93 7.36
C PRO A 463 -0.50 13.51 7.72
N GLU A 464 -0.49 14.74 8.25
CA GLU A 464 0.74 15.44 8.63
C GLU A 464 1.75 15.57 7.48
N TYR A 465 1.26 15.80 6.26
CA TYR A 465 2.11 16.08 5.11
C TYR A 465 3.00 17.32 5.35
N ASP A 466 4.30 17.17 5.11
CA ASP A 466 5.31 18.22 5.20
C ASP A 466 6.08 18.35 3.88
N PRO A 467 6.14 19.53 3.25
CA PRO A 467 6.76 19.69 1.93
C PRO A 467 8.28 19.44 1.89
N TYR A 468 8.96 19.35 3.03
CA TYR A 468 10.39 19.01 3.14
C TYR A 468 10.66 17.50 3.24
N LYS A 469 9.63 16.69 3.47
CA LYS A 469 9.71 15.22 3.40
C LYS A 469 9.31 14.75 2.00
N ARG A 470 10.06 13.81 1.43
CA ARG A 470 9.71 13.15 0.16
C ARG A 470 8.79 11.95 0.43
N TYR A 471 7.66 11.92 -0.25
CA TYR A 471 6.64 10.87 -0.06
C TYR A 471 6.57 9.95 -1.28
N PRO A 472 6.46 8.62 -1.08
CA PRO A 472 6.07 7.74 -2.17
C PRO A 472 4.66 8.11 -2.67
N ALA A 473 4.37 7.80 -3.93
CA ALA A 473 3.09 8.13 -4.54
C ALA A 473 2.47 6.93 -5.26
N VAL A 474 1.14 6.87 -5.29
CA VAL A 474 0.38 5.95 -6.15
C VAL A 474 -0.47 6.77 -7.11
N VAL A 475 -0.24 6.60 -8.40
CA VAL A 475 -1.16 7.02 -9.46
C VAL A 475 -2.16 5.90 -9.68
N THR A 476 -3.46 6.18 -9.55
CA THR A 476 -4.50 5.15 -9.55
C THR A 476 -5.60 5.45 -10.56
N LEU A 477 -5.92 4.46 -11.39
CA LEU A 477 -6.82 4.60 -12.54
C LEU A 477 -8.15 3.85 -12.31
N ASN A 478 -9.26 4.57 -12.43
CA ASN A 478 -10.60 4.02 -12.26
C ASN A 478 -11.00 3.11 -13.42
N GLY A 479 -11.79 2.07 -13.14
CA GLY A 479 -12.48 1.27 -14.17
C GLY A 479 -13.70 2.00 -14.75
N SER A 480 -14.32 1.41 -15.77
CA SER A 480 -15.43 2.01 -16.55
C SER A 480 -16.68 2.37 -15.74
N ALA A 481 -16.94 1.67 -14.64
CA ALA A 481 -18.09 1.90 -13.75
C ALA A 481 -17.71 2.58 -12.43
N THR A 482 -16.49 3.08 -12.30
CA THR A 482 -15.98 3.72 -11.07
C THR A 482 -15.40 5.09 -11.40
N THR A 483 -15.21 5.90 -10.37
CA THR A 483 -14.68 7.27 -10.52
C THR A 483 -13.26 7.38 -9.94
N PRO A 484 -12.50 8.43 -10.30
CA PRO A 484 -11.22 8.73 -9.64
C PRO A 484 -11.34 8.82 -8.11
N VAL A 485 -12.44 9.34 -7.57
CA VAL A 485 -12.69 9.40 -6.12
C VAL A 485 -12.82 8.01 -5.51
N ASN A 486 -13.47 7.05 -6.19
CA ASN A 486 -13.51 5.67 -5.69
C ASN A 486 -12.12 5.03 -5.61
N GLN A 487 -11.19 5.42 -6.50
CA GLN A 487 -9.80 4.96 -6.42
C GLN A 487 -9.04 5.61 -5.27
N LEU A 488 -9.30 6.89 -4.97
CA LEU A 488 -8.79 7.51 -3.75
C LEU A 488 -9.30 6.78 -2.51
N ASP A 489 -10.60 6.47 -2.44
CA ASP A 489 -11.19 5.75 -1.31
C ASP A 489 -10.59 4.36 -1.13
N TRP A 490 -10.24 3.67 -2.22
CA TRP A 490 -9.58 2.36 -2.17
C TRP A 490 -8.20 2.42 -1.49
N TRP A 491 -7.35 3.37 -1.89
CA TRP A 491 -5.98 3.46 -1.38
C TRP A 491 -5.87 4.26 -0.08
N ALA A 492 -6.48 5.43 -0.03
CA ALA A 492 -6.42 6.34 1.11
C ALA A 492 -7.47 6.01 2.18
N GLY A 493 -8.49 5.21 1.86
CA GLY A 493 -9.61 4.87 2.73
C GLY A 493 -10.73 5.92 2.65
N VAL A 494 -11.99 5.50 2.83
CA VAL A 494 -13.14 6.43 2.87
C VAL A 494 -12.96 7.44 4.01
N TYR A 495 -13.30 8.70 3.75
CA TYR A 495 -13.20 9.77 4.74
C TYR A 495 -14.14 9.52 5.92
N ASN A 496 -13.59 9.56 7.13
CA ASN A 496 -14.36 9.47 8.36
C ASN A 496 -14.57 10.87 8.94
N PRO A 497 -15.79 11.45 8.86
CA PRO A 497 -16.05 12.81 9.32
C PRO A 497 -15.94 12.96 10.84
N LYS A 498 -16.14 11.89 11.62
CA LYS A 498 -15.99 11.93 13.08
C LYS A 498 -14.54 12.02 13.50
N LEU A 499 -13.66 11.35 12.77
CA LEU A 499 -12.22 11.36 13.02
C LEU A 499 -11.48 12.45 12.23
N GLN A 500 -12.16 13.09 11.27
CA GLN A 500 -11.61 14.08 10.33
C GLN A 500 -10.37 13.58 9.58
N LEU A 501 -10.35 12.30 9.21
CA LEU A 501 -9.21 11.66 8.57
C LEU A 501 -9.62 10.45 7.73
N ARG A 502 -8.70 10.02 6.86
CA ARG A 502 -8.82 8.76 6.10
C ARG A 502 -7.86 7.71 6.70
N MET A 503 -8.29 6.43 6.71
CA MET A 503 -7.60 5.33 7.41
C MET A 503 -7.11 4.19 6.49
N GLY A 504 -7.06 4.41 5.18
CA GLY A 504 -6.56 3.42 4.22
C GLY A 504 -5.05 3.26 4.29
N GLN A 505 -4.53 2.28 3.55
CA GLN A 505 -3.10 1.92 3.62
C GLN A 505 -2.19 3.05 3.14
N ALA A 506 -2.61 3.85 2.16
CA ALA A 506 -1.84 5.02 1.73
C ALA A 506 -1.72 6.06 2.85
N ALA A 507 -2.82 6.37 3.53
CA ALA A 507 -2.81 7.27 4.68
C ALA A 507 -1.97 6.70 5.83
N ARG A 508 -2.06 5.39 6.09
CA ARG A 508 -1.29 4.70 7.14
C ARG A 508 0.21 4.69 6.90
N ARG A 509 0.64 4.55 5.64
CA ARG A 509 2.06 4.43 5.27
C ARG A 509 2.69 5.74 4.77
N GLY A 510 1.93 6.83 4.72
CA GLY A 510 2.43 8.12 4.25
C GLY A 510 2.64 8.17 2.73
N TYR A 511 1.64 7.76 1.95
CA TYR A 511 1.66 7.84 0.50
C TYR A 511 0.76 8.98 0.02
N ILE A 512 1.19 9.67 -1.03
CA ILE A 512 0.35 10.57 -1.82
C ILE A 512 -0.44 9.71 -2.82
N VAL A 513 -1.76 9.92 -2.93
CA VAL A 513 -2.58 9.23 -3.93
C VAL A 513 -3.03 10.23 -4.98
N ILE A 514 -2.75 9.94 -6.25
CA ILE A 514 -3.08 10.77 -7.41
C ILE A 514 -4.09 10.01 -8.26
N ALA A 515 -5.26 10.59 -8.51
CA ALA A 515 -6.32 9.97 -9.30
C ALA A 515 -6.72 10.88 -10.47
N PRO A 516 -6.13 10.69 -11.66
CA PRO A 516 -6.46 11.48 -12.84
C PRO A 516 -7.89 11.23 -13.36
N VAL A 517 -8.55 12.27 -13.86
CA VAL A 517 -9.74 12.12 -14.70
C VAL A 517 -9.27 11.81 -16.13
N TRP A 518 -9.03 10.53 -16.38
CA TRP A 518 -8.36 10.06 -17.60
C TRP A 518 -9.33 9.57 -18.69
N THR A 519 -10.61 9.37 -18.36
CA THR A 519 -11.65 8.85 -19.25
C THR A 519 -12.55 9.96 -19.78
N THR A 520 -13.14 9.76 -20.96
CA THR A 520 -14.29 10.59 -21.39
C THR A 520 -15.58 10.14 -20.70
N LYS A 521 -16.62 10.98 -20.78
CA LYS A 521 -17.93 10.64 -20.23
C LYS A 521 -18.49 9.39 -20.93
N HIS A 522 -18.92 8.40 -20.15
CA HIS A 522 -19.47 7.13 -20.64
C HIS A 522 -18.49 6.22 -21.39
N GLN A 523 -17.19 6.42 -21.24
CA GLN A 523 -16.18 5.52 -21.80
C GLN A 523 -16.26 4.13 -21.13
N LEU A 524 -16.43 3.08 -21.94
CA LEU A 524 -16.62 1.70 -21.45
C LEU A 524 -15.39 0.80 -21.64
N LYS A 525 -14.42 1.21 -22.46
CA LYS A 525 -13.22 0.45 -22.79
C LYS A 525 -12.01 1.37 -22.86
N TYR A 526 -10.83 0.82 -22.65
CA TYR A 526 -9.58 1.53 -22.85
C TYR A 526 -9.31 1.69 -24.35
N GLU A 527 -9.05 2.92 -24.83
CA GLU A 527 -8.94 3.21 -26.26
C GLU A 527 -7.48 3.20 -26.77
N TYR A 528 -6.51 3.12 -25.85
CA TYR A 528 -5.08 3.18 -26.15
C TYR A 528 -4.73 4.45 -26.94
N SER A 529 -5.24 5.59 -26.48
CA SER A 529 -5.10 6.89 -27.11
C SER A 529 -4.03 7.75 -26.43
N ALA A 530 -3.43 8.66 -27.21
CA ALA A 530 -2.48 9.64 -26.67
C ALA A 530 -3.11 10.55 -25.60
N ARG A 531 -4.43 10.79 -25.69
CA ARG A 531 -5.18 11.56 -24.68
C ARG A 531 -5.15 10.88 -23.32
N GLU A 532 -5.45 9.59 -23.26
CA GLU A 532 -5.48 8.83 -21.99
C GLU A 532 -4.09 8.78 -21.35
N HIS A 533 -3.06 8.51 -22.14
CA HIS A 533 -1.66 8.57 -21.68
C HIS A 533 -1.32 9.96 -21.14
N ALA A 534 -1.67 11.01 -21.87
CA ALA A 534 -1.39 12.38 -21.45
C ALA A 534 -2.12 12.78 -20.17
N SER A 535 -3.38 12.37 -19.99
CA SER A 535 -4.11 12.59 -18.75
C SER A 535 -3.36 12.04 -17.54
N VAL A 536 -2.75 10.85 -17.66
CA VAL A 536 -1.99 10.24 -16.57
C VAL A 536 -0.64 10.94 -16.37
N LEU A 537 0.14 11.07 -17.44
CA LEU A 537 1.52 11.57 -17.37
C LEU A 537 1.59 13.06 -17.01
N LEU A 538 0.68 13.87 -17.55
CA LEU A 538 0.65 15.32 -17.26
C LEU A 538 0.15 15.59 -15.85
N SER A 539 -0.82 14.81 -15.33
CA SER A 539 -1.23 14.90 -13.93
C SER A 539 -0.11 14.54 -12.96
N LEU A 540 0.64 13.46 -13.22
CA LEU A 540 1.82 13.12 -12.40
C LEU A 540 2.86 14.23 -12.45
N ARG A 541 3.20 14.73 -13.65
CA ARG A 541 4.17 15.81 -13.82
C ARG A 541 3.74 17.09 -13.10
N ASP A 542 2.45 17.42 -13.14
CA ASP A 542 1.93 18.59 -12.45
C ASP A 542 1.95 18.41 -10.92
N ALA A 543 1.55 17.23 -10.43
CA ALA A 543 1.62 16.86 -9.02
C ALA A 543 3.07 16.95 -8.48
N CYS A 544 4.08 16.52 -9.23
CA CYS A 544 5.50 16.63 -8.82
C CYS A 544 5.99 18.07 -8.66
N LYS A 545 5.33 19.05 -9.29
CA LYS A 545 5.65 20.48 -9.09
C LYS A 545 4.95 21.06 -7.86
N ARG A 546 3.87 20.45 -7.39
CA ARG A 546 2.97 20.95 -6.34
C ARG A 546 3.20 20.28 -4.99
N PHE A 547 3.59 19.01 -5.01
CA PHE A 547 3.74 18.17 -3.84
C PHE A 547 5.10 17.48 -3.81
N SER A 548 5.56 17.15 -2.61
CA SER A 548 6.88 16.58 -2.36
C SER A 548 6.85 15.08 -2.60
N ILE A 549 6.83 14.74 -3.89
CA ILE A 549 6.84 13.36 -4.36
C ILE A 549 8.29 12.89 -4.50
N ASP A 550 8.53 11.68 -4.03
CA ASP A 550 9.73 10.91 -4.33
C ASP A 550 9.55 10.24 -5.69
N THR A 551 10.23 10.76 -6.71
CA THR A 551 10.08 10.27 -8.09
C THR A 551 10.62 8.85 -8.29
N ASP A 552 11.46 8.36 -7.39
CA ASP A 552 11.96 6.98 -7.41
C ASP A 552 10.98 5.98 -6.76
N ARG A 553 9.88 6.48 -6.16
CA ARG A 553 8.85 5.69 -5.47
C ARG A 553 7.44 6.04 -5.92
N VAL A 554 7.25 6.20 -7.22
CA VAL A 554 5.94 6.39 -7.85
C VAL A 554 5.43 5.05 -8.38
N PHE A 555 4.27 4.61 -7.91
CA PHE A 555 3.63 3.38 -8.36
C PHE A 555 2.41 3.69 -9.24
N LEU A 556 2.14 2.85 -10.24
CA LEU A 556 0.95 2.94 -11.07
C LEU A 556 0.01 1.79 -10.74
N SER A 557 -1.28 2.06 -10.57
CA SER A 557 -2.29 1.04 -10.35
C SER A 557 -3.56 1.35 -11.11
N GLY A 558 -4.39 0.33 -11.34
CA GLY A 558 -5.72 0.55 -11.88
C GLY A 558 -6.58 -0.69 -11.88
N HIS A 559 -7.89 -0.48 -11.90
CA HIS A 559 -8.90 -1.55 -11.85
C HIS A 559 -9.61 -1.72 -13.20
N SER A 560 -9.73 -2.96 -13.67
CA SER A 560 -10.45 -3.31 -14.90
C SER A 560 -9.94 -2.47 -16.09
N MET A 561 -10.78 -1.62 -16.69
CA MET A 561 -10.36 -0.66 -17.73
C MET A 561 -9.15 0.20 -17.31
N GLY A 562 -9.07 0.60 -16.04
CA GLY A 562 -7.90 1.29 -15.49
C GLY A 562 -6.70 0.36 -15.28
N GLY A 563 -6.93 -0.93 -15.08
CA GLY A 563 -5.89 -1.97 -15.06
C GLY A 563 -5.28 -2.19 -16.44
N ASP A 564 -6.11 -2.22 -17.49
CA ASP A 564 -5.66 -2.26 -18.88
C ASP A 564 -4.73 -1.07 -19.18
N ALA A 565 -5.18 0.13 -18.82
CA ALA A 565 -4.39 1.36 -18.96
C ALA A 565 -3.12 1.35 -18.11
N ALA A 566 -3.18 0.84 -16.87
CA ALA A 566 -2.02 0.74 -15.99
C ALA A 566 -0.95 -0.20 -16.58
N TRP A 567 -1.35 -1.35 -17.13
CA TRP A 567 -0.42 -2.27 -17.79
C TRP A 567 0.20 -1.63 -19.03
N ASP A 568 -0.61 -0.98 -19.87
CA ASP A 568 -0.14 -0.33 -21.10
C ASP A 568 0.84 0.83 -20.82
N ILE A 569 0.41 1.81 -20.01
CA ILE A 569 1.19 3.00 -19.66
C ILE A 569 2.44 2.61 -18.86
N GLY A 570 2.31 1.62 -17.98
CA GLY A 570 3.41 1.07 -17.20
C GLY A 570 4.55 0.56 -18.09
N LEU A 571 4.22 -0.20 -19.14
CA LEU A 571 5.21 -0.71 -20.09
C LEU A 571 5.67 0.34 -21.10
N ALA A 572 4.84 1.32 -21.45
CA ALA A 572 5.21 2.39 -22.37
C ALA A 572 6.24 3.37 -21.78
N HIS A 573 6.25 3.51 -20.44
CA HIS A 573 7.11 4.42 -19.69
C HIS A 573 7.71 3.75 -18.45
N PRO A 574 8.45 2.64 -18.60
CA PRO A 574 8.89 1.82 -17.46
C PRO A 574 9.88 2.54 -16.54
N ASP A 575 10.51 3.62 -17.02
CA ASP A 575 11.43 4.48 -16.28
C ASP A 575 10.73 5.41 -15.28
N LEU A 576 9.42 5.60 -15.40
CA LEU A 576 8.65 6.49 -14.52
C LEU A 576 8.08 5.80 -13.27
N TRP A 577 8.14 4.47 -13.20
CA TRP A 577 7.41 3.69 -12.21
C TRP A 577 8.33 2.81 -11.38
N ALA A 578 8.20 2.89 -10.05
CA ALA A 578 8.81 1.96 -9.10
C ALA A 578 8.13 0.58 -9.10
N GLY A 579 6.91 0.49 -9.64
CA GLY A 579 6.16 -0.74 -9.83
C GLY A 579 4.75 -0.47 -10.33
N VAL A 580 4.17 -1.45 -11.00
CA VAL A 580 2.82 -1.37 -11.59
C VAL A 580 1.93 -2.46 -11.02
N VAL A 581 0.70 -2.11 -10.66
CA VAL A 581 -0.31 -3.00 -10.08
C VAL A 581 -1.56 -3.03 -10.96
N PRO A 582 -1.58 -3.83 -12.04
CA PRO A 582 -2.78 -4.03 -12.86
C PRO A 582 -3.76 -4.97 -12.14
N ILE A 583 -4.95 -4.47 -11.81
CA ILE A 583 -6.00 -5.22 -11.11
C ILE A 583 -7.09 -5.57 -12.10
N VAL A 584 -7.33 -6.87 -12.28
CA VAL A 584 -8.26 -7.47 -13.25
C VAL A 584 -8.13 -6.89 -14.67
N ALA A 585 -6.86 -6.67 -15.07
CA ALA A 585 -6.49 -6.10 -16.35
C ALA A 585 -6.58 -7.12 -17.50
N SER A 586 -6.59 -6.62 -18.73
CA SER A 586 -6.49 -7.38 -19.97
C SER A 586 -5.42 -6.79 -20.87
N ALA A 587 -4.52 -7.65 -21.36
CA ALA A 587 -3.56 -7.27 -22.38
C ALA A 587 -4.27 -7.12 -23.74
N ASP A 588 -4.13 -5.98 -24.39
CA ASP A 588 -4.58 -5.76 -25.77
C ASP A 588 -3.64 -4.78 -26.51
N LYS A 589 -3.81 -4.69 -27.83
CA LYS A 589 -3.21 -3.77 -28.81
C LYS A 589 -1.69 -3.64 -28.81
N TYR A 590 -1.13 -3.10 -27.74
CA TYR A 590 0.29 -2.73 -27.63
C TYR A 590 1.05 -3.49 -26.55
N VAL A 591 0.39 -4.00 -25.50
CA VAL A 591 1.06 -4.74 -24.40
C VAL A 591 1.96 -5.86 -24.94
N ALA A 592 1.43 -6.65 -25.87
CA ALA A 592 2.16 -7.75 -26.49
C ALA A 592 3.34 -7.33 -27.39
N ARG A 593 3.44 -6.05 -27.77
CA ARG A 593 4.49 -5.51 -28.66
C ARG A 593 5.72 -5.04 -27.89
N TYR A 594 5.56 -4.59 -26.65
CA TYR A 594 6.66 -4.09 -25.80
C TYR A 594 6.65 -4.71 -24.41
N TRP A 595 6.17 -5.95 -24.30
CA TRP A 595 6.21 -6.71 -23.06
C TRP A 595 7.64 -6.80 -22.47
N GLU A 596 8.69 -6.78 -23.30
CA GLU A 596 10.08 -6.79 -22.82
C GLU A 596 10.44 -5.62 -21.91
N ASN A 597 9.71 -4.49 -22.01
CA ASN A 597 9.87 -3.35 -21.10
C ASN A 597 9.57 -3.72 -19.65
N GLY A 598 8.82 -4.80 -19.40
CA GLY A 598 8.59 -5.36 -18.07
C GLY A 598 9.87 -5.83 -17.36
N LYS A 599 11.02 -5.91 -18.04
CA LYS A 599 12.33 -6.12 -17.38
C LYS A 599 12.80 -4.91 -16.58
N HIS A 600 12.25 -3.72 -16.88
CA HIS A 600 12.66 -2.44 -16.29
C HIS A 600 11.73 -1.96 -15.18
N VAL A 601 10.59 -2.63 -14.99
CA VAL A 601 9.57 -2.22 -14.01
C VAL A 601 8.95 -3.46 -13.35
N PRO A 602 8.90 -3.55 -12.01
CA PRO A 602 8.21 -4.63 -11.32
C PRO A 602 6.70 -4.63 -11.60
N LEU A 603 6.12 -5.82 -11.80
CA LEU A 603 4.69 -6.02 -12.09
C LEU A 603 4.04 -6.88 -11.00
N TYR A 604 2.93 -6.40 -10.43
CA TYR A 604 2.12 -7.14 -9.46
C TYR A 604 0.67 -7.23 -9.94
N PHE A 605 0.31 -8.32 -10.60
CA PHE A 605 -1.03 -8.54 -11.12
C PHE A 605 -1.96 -9.07 -10.03
N VAL A 606 -3.20 -8.59 -10.04
CA VAL A 606 -4.26 -9.08 -9.16
C VAL A 606 -5.46 -9.51 -9.99
N ALA A 607 -5.95 -10.73 -9.80
CA ALA A 607 -7.13 -11.28 -10.43
C ALA A 607 -7.99 -12.04 -9.40
N GLY A 608 -9.23 -12.36 -9.76
CA GLY A 608 -10.07 -13.30 -9.01
C GLY A 608 -10.38 -14.53 -9.86
N GLU A 609 -10.39 -15.72 -9.23
CA GLU A 609 -10.63 -17.02 -9.90
C GLU A 609 -11.95 -17.03 -10.69
N MET A 610 -12.96 -16.29 -10.21
CA MET A 610 -14.28 -16.23 -10.84
C MET A 610 -14.53 -14.94 -11.65
N ASP A 611 -13.51 -14.12 -11.92
CA ASP A 611 -13.61 -12.93 -12.78
C ASP A 611 -13.48 -13.28 -14.28
N GLY A 612 -14.23 -14.30 -14.70
CA GLY A 612 -14.31 -14.75 -16.09
C GLY A 612 -13.04 -15.43 -16.59
N ASP A 613 -12.60 -15.07 -17.79
CA ASP A 613 -11.53 -15.73 -18.53
C ASP A 613 -10.21 -14.93 -18.54
N ARG A 614 -10.09 -13.89 -17.71
CA ARG A 614 -8.97 -12.92 -17.72
C ARG A 614 -7.60 -13.58 -17.65
N MET A 615 -7.41 -14.55 -16.76
CA MET A 615 -6.15 -15.30 -16.65
C MET A 615 -5.80 -16.04 -17.94
N SER A 616 -6.79 -16.64 -18.60
CA SER A 616 -6.58 -17.36 -19.86
C SER A 616 -6.33 -16.42 -21.04
N VAL A 617 -7.07 -15.31 -21.14
CA VAL A 617 -6.91 -14.28 -22.18
C VAL A 617 -5.51 -13.66 -22.10
N ASN A 618 -5.05 -13.40 -20.87
CA ASN A 618 -3.72 -12.84 -20.63
C ASN A 618 -2.60 -13.89 -20.64
N GLY A 619 -2.93 -15.18 -20.73
CA GLY A 619 -2.00 -16.29 -20.49
C GLY A 619 -0.71 -16.15 -21.31
N ARG A 620 -0.82 -15.83 -22.60
CA ARG A 620 0.37 -15.60 -23.47
C ARG A 620 1.30 -14.53 -22.91
N ASP A 621 0.77 -13.40 -22.48
CA ASP A 621 1.56 -12.24 -22.07
C ASP A 621 2.08 -12.38 -20.63
N LEU A 622 1.31 -13.02 -19.75
CA LEU A 622 1.77 -13.34 -18.39
C LEU A 622 2.81 -14.48 -18.39
N ASP A 623 2.63 -15.51 -19.21
CA ASP A 623 3.60 -16.62 -19.33
C ASP A 623 4.96 -16.10 -19.79
N ARG A 624 5.00 -15.08 -20.67
CA ARG A 624 6.26 -14.41 -21.04
C ARG A 624 7.01 -13.88 -19.82
N TYR A 625 6.32 -13.23 -18.88
CA TYR A 625 6.92 -12.73 -17.64
C TYR A 625 7.31 -13.84 -16.67
N LEU A 626 6.56 -14.94 -16.65
CA LEU A 626 6.73 -16.02 -15.67
C LEU A 626 7.66 -17.16 -16.14
N THR A 627 8.03 -17.20 -17.42
CA THR A 627 8.88 -18.25 -18.00
C THR A 627 10.26 -17.75 -18.47
N HIS A 628 10.48 -16.44 -18.52
CA HIS A 628 11.74 -15.84 -18.93
C HIS A 628 12.49 -15.23 -17.74
N SER A 629 13.82 -15.19 -17.81
CA SER A 629 14.65 -14.51 -16.82
C SER A 629 14.63 -12.99 -17.00
N GLY A 630 14.83 -12.26 -15.90
CA GLY A 630 15.00 -10.80 -15.92
C GLY A 630 13.71 -10.00 -15.68
N PHE A 631 12.59 -10.67 -15.45
CA PHE A 631 11.33 -10.04 -15.04
C PHE A 631 11.13 -10.19 -13.53
N ASP A 632 10.72 -9.11 -12.87
CA ASP A 632 10.21 -9.13 -11.50
C ASP A 632 8.68 -9.05 -11.57
N CYS A 633 8.03 -10.21 -11.62
CA CYS A 633 6.59 -10.31 -11.83
C CYS A 633 5.97 -11.28 -10.82
N VAL A 634 4.89 -10.84 -10.19
CA VAL A 634 4.02 -11.65 -9.34
C VAL A 634 2.60 -11.56 -9.88
N VAL A 635 1.97 -12.71 -10.12
CA VAL A 635 0.54 -12.78 -10.46
C VAL A 635 -0.20 -13.38 -9.29
N VAL A 636 -1.24 -12.70 -8.80
CA VAL A 636 -2.03 -13.15 -7.64
C VAL A 636 -3.47 -13.35 -8.05
N GLU A 637 -3.97 -14.55 -7.86
CA GLU A 637 -5.37 -14.94 -8.06
C GLU A 637 -6.04 -15.17 -6.70
N PHE A 638 -7.11 -14.43 -6.41
CA PHE A 638 -7.94 -14.64 -5.22
C PHE A 638 -8.96 -15.76 -5.46
N LEU A 639 -9.14 -16.61 -4.43
CA LEU A 639 -9.99 -17.82 -4.45
C LEU A 639 -11.44 -17.59 -4.05
#